data_AF-U1JE14-F1
#
_entry.id   AF-U1JE14-F1
#
_cell.length_a   1.000
_cell.length_b   1.000
_cell.length_c   1.000
_cell.angle_alpha   90.00
_cell.angle_beta   90.00
_cell.angle_gamma   90.00
#
_symmetry.space_group_name_H-M   'P 1'
#
loop_
_entity.id
_entity.type
_entity.pdbx_description
1 polymer ?
#
loop_
_entity_poly.entity_id
_entity_poly.type
_entity_poly.pdbx_seq_one_letter_code
_entity_poly.pdbx_strand_id
1 'polypeptide(L)'
;MKTQDYEFNWFIKKNGSGWETWRELASSWLEQKQYGIDHSRAAIARFLDEYLVPRFITDPIELFTLADQDYNKFLMPFELNEGYRVRQNNDVCRFIDWIIDTYYSEPDDNGDPVPLFQNPFDKEQNPVRRHETVYNALPYAYIKQLRSILCPAPRGHFKQWKWAIDYSEIFFTNARFLKDWILVDESVIDKADPDCVWQKYTLDKQRQIRIDGALRTLEKGDSIYLIWSPVRAMALYLKLQLPLRTFQVRMLDSGEVDTWRYSNGEWQMNEQHPFAEGSDKRPWQKGVFHRIITPDIGDVMTGMYINTNKTADRNKDEITRGYVIPWQHEEVLYWLEKLRNWQEKYNPINKPTSIYDLDYKHFGSTKTKIQRSEIGDICFLFRNAAAYRKRERRMPITDGYVNALWVALLAQLEHDVAKKEHTLRDGAKVHFVDPKNARRPLFPLHALRVSLITCYAIEGEIPTPILSKLLVGHSRLIMTLHYTKLTPVMMAKKMREAEGKIIDKEDDSLQSFLANKSIEEIGLQAAFKDIESLQTALRVRNPAGWQEKSIGICLAGGNTSPLVEHASIAGCWNGGDKLKKANRNQADLHAPVPHGIENCIRCRWFITSIRYIQSLTAHFNNLSYHATEAAKIAAELEGEQASLLDEEYFCEVNGAPFSKRDQLNSIDRRIERQKSEADEYCKDLVACFQVIRKVLSIEQSREEHDRKDKVIALGSAQDISPFFSFLDTKSEFRQLIQICDDAEVFADLKDDLKKTMAINHRSNMLNTMLMRMGYQPILMQLDDEAQLKLGNVMVNAMLNATKEPDKSKAMTMLSTYLDTEAYLKDAGLLEQGVQAIESNTGISIRTLANMATATLGVKKNG
;
A
#
# COMPACT_ATOMS: atom_id res chain seq x y z
N MET A 1 -40.84 -16.47 -21.89
CA MET A 1 -41.67 -15.28 -21.57
C MET A 1 -41.92 -15.09 -20.08
N LYS A 2 -42.16 -16.14 -19.26
CA LYS A 2 -42.29 -15.99 -17.78
C LYS A 2 -41.09 -15.30 -17.09
N THR A 3 -39.88 -15.49 -17.59
CA THR A 3 -38.63 -15.02 -16.93
C THR A 3 -38.36 -13.52 -17.06
N GLN A 4 -39.07 -12.81 -17.94
CA GLN A 4 -38.89 -11.38 -18.21
C GLN A 4 -40.16 -10.55 -17.95
N ASP A 5 -41.21 -11.19 -17.43
CA ASP A 5 -42.49 -10.54 -17.11
C ASP A 5 -42.53 -10.24 -15.61
N TYR A 6 -42.34 -8.97 -15.28
CA TYR A 6 -42.27 -8.45 -13.89
C TYR A 6 -43.64 -8.02 -13.36
N GLU A 7 -44.61 -7.81 -14.25
CA GLU A 7 -46.02 -7.54 -13.93
C GLU A 7 -46.81 -8.83 -13.69
N PHE A 8 -46.17 -9.99 -13.88
CA PHE A 8 -46.80 -11.31 -13.79
C PHE A 8 -48.04 -11.46 -14.70
N ASN A 9 -48.11 -10.77 -15.83
CA ASN A 9 -49.23 -10.89 -16.79
C ASN A 9 -49.43 -12.33 -17.29
N TRP A 10 -48.35 -13.11 -17.38
CA TRP A 10 -48.40 -14.53 -17.70
C TRP A 10 -49.25 -15.34 -16.73
N PHE A 11 -49.34 -14.92 -15.46
CA PHE A 11 -50.08 -15.61 -14.41
C PHE A 11 -51.58 -15.54 -14.65
N ILE A 12 -52.09 -14.36 -14.98
CA ILE A 12 -53.50 -14.12 -15.34
C ILE A 12 -53.86 -14.82 -16.64
N LYS A 13 -52.99 -14.73 -17.66
CA LYS A 13 -53.19 -15.44 -18.93
C LYS A 13 -53.28 -16.96 -18.76
N LYS A 14 -52.63 -17.52 -17.73
CA LYS A 14 -52.62 -18.95 -17.46
C LYS A 14 -53.78 -19.40 -16.58
N ASN A 15 -54.10 -18.64 -15.53
CA ASN A 15 -54.98 -19.09 -14.43
C ASN A 15 -56.32 -18.32 -14.35
N GLY A 16 -56.53 -17.28 -15.16
CA GLY A 16 -57.78 -16.50 -15.22
C GLY A 16 -57.76 -15.23 -14.35
N SER A 17 -58.79 -14.39 -14.50
CA SER A 17 -58.91 -13.08 -13.84
C SER A 17 -59.20 -13.14 -12.33
N GLY A 18 -59.58 -14.30 -11.79
CA GLY A 18 -59.77 -14.48 -10.35
C GLY A 18 -58.48 -14.33 -9.52
N TRP A 19 -57.32 -14.29 -10.18
CA TRP A 19 -56.00 -14.13 -9.56
C TRP A 19 -55.46 -12.69 -9.61
N GLU A 20 -56.29 -11.74 -10.02
CA GLU A 20 -55.88 -10.36 -10.30
C GLU A 20 -55.33 -9.66 -9.05
N THR A 21 -55.93 -9.89 -7.87
CA THR A 21 -55.46 -9.37 -6.58
C THR A 21 -54.03 -9.77 -6.28
N TRP A 22 -53.71 -11.07 -6.38
CA TRP A 22 -52.36 -11.58 -6.14
C TRP A 22 -51.33 -11.04 -7.15
N ARG A 23 -51.74 -10.88 -8.41
CA ARG A 23 -50.88 -10.30 -9.46
C ARG A 23 -50.59 -8.82 -9.19
N GLU A 24 -51.59 -8.06 -8.75
CA GLU A 24 -51.46 -6.64 -8.40
C GLU A 24 -50.51 -6.43 -7.22
N LEU A 25 -50.70 -7.21 -6.15
CA LEU A 25 -49.83 -7.20 -4.97
C LEU A 25 -48.39 -7.59 -5.34
N ALA A 26 -48.23 -8.67 -6.13
CA ALA A 26 -46.92 -9.14 -6.56
C ALA A 26 -46.18 -8.12 -7.44
N SER A 27 -46.87 -7.46 -8.38
CA SER A 27 -46.27 -6.42 -9.22
C SER A 27 -45.88 -5.20 -8.38
N SER A 28 -46.81 -4.69 -7.57
CA SER A 28 -46.59 -3.50 -6.72
C SER A 28 -45.41 -3.69 -5.76
N TRP A 29 -45.26 -4.86 -5.16
CA TRP A 29 -44.11 -5.15 -4.30
C TRP A 29 -42.79 -5.19 -5.07
N LEU A 30 -42.79 -5.74 -6.29
CA LEU A 30 -41.59 -5.76 -7.13
C LEU A 30 -41.20 -4.35 -7.61
N GLU A 31 -42.15 -3.45 -7.86
CA GLU A 31 -41.86 -2.06 -8.23
C GLU A 31 -41.12 -1.29 -7.13
N GLN A 32 -41.39 -1.59 -5.86
CA GLN A 32 -40.71 -0.98 -4.71
C GLN A 32 -39.27 -1.48 -4.52
N LYS A 33 -38.88 -2.59 -5.17
CA LYS A 33 -37.54 -3.16 -5.01
C LYS A 33 -36.51 -2.35 -5.79
N GLN A 34 -35.52 -1.81 -5.08
CA GLN A 34 -34.39 -1.13 -5.70
C GLN A 34 -33.32 -2.10 -6.25
N TYR A 35 -33.16 -3.27 -5.60
CA TYR A 35 -32.11 -4.25 -5.89
C TYR A 35 -32.67 -5.69 -5.82
N GLY A 36 -32.04 -6.62 -6.56
CA GLY A 36 -32.31 -8.06 -6.43
C GLY A 36 -33.62 -8.57 -7.05
N ILE A 37 -34.27 -7.76 -7.91
CA ILE A 37 -35.60 -8.04 -8.47
C ILE A 37 -35.72 -9.44 -9.10
N ASP A 38 -34.73 -9.90 -9.87
CA ASP A 38 -34.82 -11.20 -10.53
C ASP A 38 -35.00 -12.38 -9.55
N HIS A 39 -34.36 -12.30 -8.39
CA HIS A 39 -34.46 -13.32 -7.35
C HIS A 39 -35.84 -13.30 -6.70
N SER A 40 -36.31 -12.11 -6.32
CA SER A 40 -37.63 -11.93 -5.72
C SER A 40 -38.74 -12.30 -6.71
N ARG A 41 -38.65 -11.88 -7.98
CA ARG A 41 -39.58 -12.29 -9.04
C ARG A 41 -39.63 -13.81 -9.19
N ALA A 42 -38.47 -14.49 -9.17
CA ALA A 42 -38.43 -15.94 -9.27
C ALA A 42 -39.09 -16.63 -8.06
N ALA A 43 -38.89 -16.09 -6.85
CA ALA A 43 -39.54 -16.58 -5.64
C ALA A 43 -41.06 -16.42 -5.71
N ILE A 44 -41.53 -15.21 -6.05
CA ILE A 44 -42.96 -14.91 -6.15
C ILE A 44 -43.60 -15.69 -7.29
N ALA A 45 -42.95 -15.83 -8.45
CA ALA A 45 -43.49 -16.64 -9.55
C ALA A 45 -43.74 -18.10 -9.13
N ARG A 46 -42.84 -18.67 -8.32
CA ARG A 46 -42.99 -20.01 -7.76
C ARG A 46 -44.10 -20.06 -6.72
N PHE A 47 -44.14 -19.08 -5.82
CA PHE A 47 -45.21 -18.97 -4.82
C PHE A 47 -46.59 -18.89 -5.46
N LEU A 48 -46.77 -18.01 -6.45
CA LEU A 48 -48.04 -17.85 -7.16
C LEU A 48 -48.44 -19.15 -7.90
N ASP A 49 -47.57 -19.71 -8.75
CA ASP A 49 -47.95 -20.83 -9.64
C ASP A 49 -47.92 -22.20 -8.97
N GLU A 50 -46.98 -22.43 -8.06
CA GLU A 50 -46.71 -23.77 -7.51
C GLU A 50 -47.21 -23.90 -6.06
N TYR A 51 -47.48 -22.80 -5.35
CA TYR A 51 -48.01 -22.84 -3.98
C TYR A 51 -49.49 -22.47 -3.88
N LEU A 52 -49.87 -21.30 -4.39
CA LEU A 52 -51.24 -20.78 -4.25
C LEU A 52 -52.23 -21.47 -5.19
N VAL A 53 -51.91 -21.58 -6.48
CA VAL A 53 -52.81 -22.16 -7.49
C VAL A 53 -53.26 -23.60 -7.14
N PRO A 54 -52.36 -24.54 -6.76
CA PRO A 54 -52.78 -25.90 -6.40
C PRO A 54 -53.64 -25.97 -5.13
N ARG A 55 -53.57 -24.95 -4.27
CA ARG A 55 -54.33 -24.85 -3.01
C ARG A 55 -55.59 -24.00 -3.15
N PHE A 56 -55.83 -23.39 -4.31
CA PHE A 56 -56.96 -22.52 -4.61
C PHE A 56 -57.12 -21.33 -3.65
N ILE A 57 -55.99 -20.77 -3.18
CA ILE A 57 -55.98 -19.62 -2.26
C ILE A 57 -56.03 -18.34 -3.09
N THR A 58 -57.22 -17.82 -3.34
CA THR A 58 -57.42 -16.67 -4.23
C THR A 58 -57.41 -15.32 -3.50
N ASP A 59 -57.68 -15.32 -2.20
CA ASP A 59 -57.66 -14.13 -1.33
C ASP A 59 -56.48 -14.20 -0.33
N PRO A 60 -55.69 -13.13 -0.15
CA PRO A 60 -54.70 -13.03 0.91
C PRO A 60 -55.21 -13.38 2.33
N ILE A 61 -56.46 -13.07 2.67
CA ILE A 61 -57.01 -13.36 4.00
C ILE A 61 -57.14 -14.88 4.23
N GLU A 62 -57.49 -15.64 3.18
CA GLU A 62 -57.51 -17.11 3.24
C GLU A 62 -56.12 -17.65 3.59
N LEU A 63 -55.05 -17.03 3.10
CA LEU A 63 -53.69 -17.44 3.43
C LEU A 63 -53.36 -17.21 4.91
N PHE A 64 -53.78 -16.07 5.48
CA PHE A 64 -53.43 -15.68 6.86
C PHE A 64 -54.19 -16.46 7.93
N THR A 65 -55.33 -17.05 7.57
CA THR A 65 -56.20 -17.79 8.50
C THR A 65 -55.92 -19.29 8.51
N LEU A 66 -55.08 -19.79 7.59
CA LEU A 66 -54.68 -21.19 7.56
C LEU A 66 -53.62 -21.48 8.64
N ALA A 67 -53.92 -22.43 9.53
CA ALA A 67 -52.96 -22.94 10.51
C ALA A 67 -51.88 -23.83 9.87
N ASP A 68 -50.73 -23.95 10.55
CA ASP A 68 -49.62 -24.88 10.22
C ASP A 68 -49.09 -24.80 8.77
N GLN A 69 -48.85 -23.60 8.27
CA GLN A 69 -48.20 -23.40 6.97
C GLN A 69 -46.67 -23.41 7.11
N ASP A 70 -45.99 -24.14 6.23
CA ASP A 70 -44.52 -24.12 6.14
C ASP A 70 -44.09 -24.10 4.67
N TYR A 71 -43.73 -22.91 4.20
CA TYR A 71 -43.28 -22.70 2.83
C TYR A 71 -41.89 -23.31 2.56
N ASN A 72 -41.00 -23.34 3.54
CA ASN A 72 -39.68 -23.94 3.38
C ASN A 72 -39.77 -25.47 3.20
N LYS A 73 -40.65 -26.13 3.97
CA LYS A 73 -40.96 -27.56 3.79
C LYS A 73 -41.57 -27.84 2.42
N PHE A 74 -42.44 -26.96 1.92
CA PHE A 74 -42.92 -27.06 0.54
C PHE A 74 -41.79 -26.99 -0.50
N LEU A 75 -40.72 -26.22 -0.24
CA LEU A 75 -39.59 -26.12 -1.17
C LEU A 75 -38.63 -27.32 -1.14
N MET A 76 -38.68 -28.19 -0.12
CA MET A 76 -37.74 -29.32 0.02
C MET A 76 -37.74 -30.32 -1.15
N PRO A 77 -38.90 -30.73 -1.72
CA PRO A 77 -38.95 -31.70 -2.82
C PRO A 77 -38.34 -31.20 -4.14
N PHE A 78 -38.07 -29.90 -4.27
CA PHE A 78 -37.51 -29.32 -5.51
C PHE A 78 -35.98 -29.47 -5.64
N GLU A 79 -35.33 -30.15 -4.68
CA GLU A 79 -33.87 -30.39 -4.66
C GLU A 79 -33.03 -29.12 -4.89
N LEU A 80 -33.54 -27.97 -4.46
CA LEU A 80 -32.86 -26.69 -4.61
C LEU A 80 -31.64 -26.64 -3.70
N ASN A 81 -30.58 -25.96 -4.16
CA ASN A 81 -29.46 -25.63 -3.29
C ASN A 81 -29.97 -24.92 -2.03
N GLU A 82 -29.56 -25.38 -0.84
CA GLU A 82 -30.04 -24.89 0.45
C GLU A 82 -30.07 -23.36 0.57
N GLY A 83 -28.99 -22.69 0.17
CA GLY A 83 -28.93 -21.22 0.23
C GLY A 83 -29.85 -20.52 -0.78
N TYR A 84 -30.15 -21.17 -1.90
CA TYR A 84 -31.16 -20.69 -2.86
C TYR A 84 -32.58 -20.92 -2.30
N ARG A 85 -32.83 -22.08 -1.69
CA ARG A 85 -34.10 -22.44 -1.04
C ARG A 85 -34.47 -21.45 0.07
N VAL A 86 -33.58 -21.23 1.03
CA VAL A 86 -33.76 -20.28 2.14
C VAL A 86 -34.02 -18.87 1.62
N ARG A 87 -33.32 -18.45 0.55
CA ARG A 87 -33.57 -17.15 -0.06
C ARG A 87 -34.96 -17.04 -0.68
N GLN A 88 -35.41 -18.06 -1.40
CA GLN A 88 -36.77 -18.10 -1.97
C GLN A 88 -37.81 -18.01 -0.86
N ASN A 89 -37.65 -18.77 0.23
CA ASN A 89 -38.52 -18.70 1.40
C ASN A 89 -38.57 -17.28 1.97
N ASN A 90 -37.42 -16.71 2.29
CA ASN A 90 -37.35 -15.40 2.93
C ASN A 90 -37.81 -14.24 2.03
N ASP A 91 -37.73 -14.39 0.69
CA ASP A 91 -38.33 -13.42 -0.23
C ASP A 91 -39.86 -13.51 -0.19
N VAL A 92 -40.44 -14.71 -0.08
CA VAL A 92 -41.89 -14.90 0.10
C VAL A 92 -42.34 -14.39 1.47
N CYS A 93 -41.65 -14.71 2.57
CA CYS A 93 -41.97 -14.15 3.89
C CYS A 93 -41.99 -12.62 3.85
N ARG A 94 -40.97 -11.98 3.25
CA ARG A 94 -40.90 -10.51 3.12
C ARG A 94 -41.99 -9.92 2.21
N PHE A 95 -42.51 -10.69 1.27
CA PHE A 95 -43.65 -10.26 0.46
C PHE A 95 -44.94 -10.30 1.28
N ILE A 96 -45.14 -11.36 2.06
CA ILE A 96 -46.31 -11.48 2.95
C ILE A 96 -46.27 -10.45 4.09
N ASP A 97 -45.12 -10.25 4.73
CA ASP A 97 -44.93 -9.17 5.73
C ASP A 97 -45.37 -7.82 5.14
N TRP A 98 -44.90 -7.51 3.93
CA TRP A 98 -45.25 -6.26 3.27
C TRP A 98 -46.76 -6.11 2.99
N ILE A 99 -47.44 -7.20 2.60
CA ILE A 99 -48.90 -7.17 2.41
C ILE A 99 -49.59 -6.83 3.73
N ILE A 100 -49.19 -7.49 4.82
CA ILE A 100 -49.77 -7.28 6.15
C ILE A 100 -49.50 -5.84 6.64
N ASP A 101 -48.26 -5.38 6.56
CA ASP A 101 -47.85 -4.05 7.00
C ASP A 101 -48.57 -2.94 6.21
N THR A 102 -48.77 -3.13 4.90
CA THR A 102 -49.31 -2.09 4.00
C THR A 102 -50.83 -2.05 3.96
N TYR A 103 -51.50 -3.21 4.00
CA TYR A 103 -52.94 -3.32 3.75
C TYR A 103 -53.74 -3.88 4.94
N TYR A 104 -53.09 -4.49 5.93
CA TYR A 104 -53.74 -5.15 7.06
C TYR A 104 -53.09 -4.78 8.40
N SER A 105 -52.85 -3.48 8.59
CA SER A 105 -52.38 -2.90 9.85
C SER A 105 -53.26 -1.73 10.27
N GLU A 106 -53.51 -1.60 11.57
CA GLU A 106 -54.31 -0.52 12.16
C GLU A 106 -53.46 0.29 13.15
N PRO A 107 -53.61 1.63 13.23
CA PRO A 107 -52.86 2.43 14.18
C PRO A 107 -53.26 2.10 15.63
N ASP A 108 -52.28 1.95 16.51
CA ASP A 108 -52.49 1.87 17.94
C ASP A 108 -52.80 3.23 18.56
N ASP A 109 -52.97 3.28 19.88
CA ASP A 109 -53.28 4.50 20.64
C ASP A 109 -52.21 5.61 20.50
N ASN A 110 -51.00 5.28 20.03
CA ASN A 110 -49.92 6.22 19.75
C ASN A 110 -49.82 6.61 18.26
N GLY A 111 -50.66 6.03 17.40
CA GLY A 111 -50.64 6.20 15.96
C GLY A 111 -49.64 5.30 15.24
N ASP A 112 -49.03 4.33 15.92
CA ASP A 112 -48.09 3.37 15.33
C ASP A 112 -48.86 2.19 14.70
N PRO A 113 -48.58 1.80 13.45
CA PRO A 113 -49.31 0.72 12.78
C PRO A 113 -49.02 -0.65 13.41
N VAL A 114 -50.06 -1.34 13.86
CA VAL A 114 -50.02 -2.71 14.41
C VAL A 114 -50.67 -3.69 13.43
N PRO A 115 -49.99 -4.80 13.09
CA PRO A 115 -50.49 -5.78 12.12
C PRO A 115 -51.67 -6.59 12.66
N LEU A 116 -52.73 -6.73 11.86
CA LEU A 116 -53.94 -7.49 12.20
C LEU A 116 -53.75 -9.01 12.08
N PHE A 117 -52.79 -9.44 11.26
CA PHE A 117 -52.51 -10.85 11.01
C PHE A 117 -51.03 -11.17 11.28
N GLN A 118 -50.75 -12.40 11.69
CA GLN A 118 -49.38 -12.90 11.74
C GLN A 118 -48.99 -13.50 10.39
N ASN A 119 -47.72 -13.35 10.01
CA ASN A 119 -47.21 -14.01 8.81
C ASN A 119 -47.24 -15.53 9.02
N PRO A 120 -47.91 -16.30 8.13
CA PRO A 120 -48.01 -17.76 8.25
C PRO A 120 -46.68 -18.48 7.90
N PHE A 121 -45.64 -17.76 7.46
CA PHE A 121 -44.36 -18.34 7.09
C PHE A 121 -43.21 -17.83 7.94
N ASP A 122 -42.40 -18.75 8.45
CA ASP A 122 -41.20 -18.42 9.21
C ASP A 122 -40.01 -18.06 8.33
N LYS A 123 -39.28 -17.02 8.76
CA LYS A 123 -38.00 -16.65 8.15
C LYS A 123 -36.94 -17.66 8.56
N GLU A 124 -36.30 -18.23 7.56
CA GLU A 124 -35.21 -19.18 7.75
C GLU A 124 -33.87 -18.45 7.91
N GLN A 125 -32.99 -18.98 8.77
CA GLN A 125 -31.64 -18.44 8.88
C GLN A 125 -30.86 -18.75 7.61
N ASN A 126 -30.24 -17.71 7.03
CA ASN A 126 -29.34 -17.92 5.89
C ASN A 126 -28.23 -18.90 6.29
N PRO A 127 -28.00 -19.99 5.53
CA PRO A 127 -26.97 -20.95 5.88
C PRO A 127 -25.62 -20.25 5.95
N VAL A 128 -24.92 -20.42 7.08
CA VAL A 128 -23.61 -19.81 7.32
C VAL A 128 -22.59 -20.50 6.42
N ARG A 129 -22.45 -20.01 5.20
CA ARG A 129 -21.35 -20.43 4.32
C ARG A 129 -20.06 -19.84 4.86
N ARG A 130 -19.37 -20.59 5.72
CA ARG A 130 -17.99 -20.26 6.17
C ARG A 130 -16.95 -20.36 5.04
N HIS A 131 -17.34 -20.90 3.90
CA HIS A 131 -16.48 -21.11 2.73
C HIS A 131 -17.12 -20.43 1.51
N GLU A 132 -16.42 -19.46 0.92
CA GLU A 132 -16.76 -18.98 -0.43
C GLU A 132 -16.60 -20.13 -1.43
N THR A 133 -17.29 -20.02 -2.58
CA THR A 133 -17.21 -21.00 -3.67
C THR A 133 -15.75 -21.18 -4.10
N VAL A 134 -15.15 -22.31 -3.73
CA VAL A 134 -13.75 -22.60 -4.04
C VAL A 134 -13.67 -23.01 -5.50
N TYR A 135 -13.19 -22.11 -6.35
CA TYR A 135 -12.79 -22.46 -7.72
C TYR A 135 -11.36 -22.96 -7.68
N ASN A 136 -11.08 -24.05 -8.41
CA ASN A 136 -9.72 -24.52 -8.58
C ASN A 136 -8.90 -23.46 -9.34
N ALA A 137 -7.75 -23.10 -8.79
CA ALA A 137 -6.82 -22.18 -9.44
C ALA A 137 -6.10 -22.90 -10.59
N LEU A 138 -5.97 -22.23 -11.72
CA LEU A 138 -5.16 -22.66 -12.85
C LEU A 138 -3.72 -22.21 -12.62
N PRO A 139 -2.72 -23.10 -12.69
CA PRO A 139 -1.32 -22.73 -12.55
C PRO A 139 -0.87 -21.62 -13.53
N TYR A 140 0.00 -20.71 -13.05
CA TYR A 140 0.46 -19.55 -13.83
C TYR A 140 1.16 -19.94 -15.15
N ALA A 141 1.85 -21.07 -15.18
CA ALA A 141 2.49 -21.60 -16.39
C ALA A 141 1.47 -21.85 -17.53
N TYR A 142 0.29 -22.37 -17.22
CA TYR A 142 -0.77 -22.54 -18.21
C TYR A 142 -1.39 -21.21 -18.62
N ILE A 143 -1.50 -20.23 -17.72
CA ILE A 143 -1.93 -18.87 -18.06
C ILE A 143 -0.95 -18.23 -19.06
N LYS A 144 0.36 -18.38 -18.87
CA LYS A 144 1.38 -17.92 -19.84
C LYS A 144 1.23 -18.60 -21.20
N GLN A 145 0.98 -19.91 -21.24
CA GLN A 145 0.74 -20.62 -22.49
C GLN A 145 -0.53 -20.11 -23.20
N LEU A 146 -1.63 -19.94 -22.46
CA LEU A 146 -2.88 -19.37 -23.00
C LEU A 146 -2.67 -17.97 -23.57
N ARG A 147 -1.87 -17.12 -22.91
CA ARG A 147 -1.48 -15.80 -23.42
C ARG A 147 -0.73 -15.94 -24.75
N SER A 148 0.25 -16.84 -24.84
CA SER A 148 1.03 -17.04 -26.07
C SER A 148 0.22 -17.61 -27.24
N ILE A 149 -0.79 -18.45 -26.96
CA ILE A 149 -1.70 -18.97 -27.99
C ILE A 149 -2.55 -17.84 -28.55
N LEU A 150 -3.12 -16.99 -27.67
CA LEU A 150 -4.03 -15.93 -28.05
C LEU A 150 -3.31 -14.72 -28.67
N CYS A 151 -2.21 -14.30 -28.05
CA CYS A 151 -1.37 -13.17 -28.45
C CYS A 151 0.11 -13.61 -28.41
N PRO A 152 0.69 -14.00 -29.56
CA PRO A 152 2.03 -14.58 -29.62
C PRO A 152 3.17 -13.61 -29.28
N ALA A 153 2.94 -12.29 -29.37
CA ALA A 153 3.96 -11.26 -29.17
C ALA A 153 3.46 -10.19 -28.17
N PRO A 154 4.31 -9.70 -27.25
CA PRO A 154 3.93 -8.68 -26.26
C PRO A 154 3.43 -7.36 -26.89
N ARG A 155 4.06 -6.95 -28.00
CA ARG A 155 3.68 -5.80 -28.83
C ARG A 155 3.65 -6.23 -30.30
N GLY A 156 2.78 -5.62 -31.10
CA GLY A 156 2.58 -6.04 -32.48
C GLY A 156 1.21 -5.64 -33.01
N HIS A 157 0.69 -6.36 -34.00
CA HIS A 157 -0.57 -6.01 -34.69
C HIS A 157 -1.60 -7.13 -34.61
N PHE A 158 -2.88 -6.79 -34.75
CA PHE A 158 -3.98 -7.76 -34.73
C PHE A 158 -3.85 -8.84 -35.81
N LYS A 159 -3.22 -8.55 -36.96
CA LYS A 159 -2.89 -9.57 -37.98
C LYS A 159 -2.05 -10.75 -37.47
N GLN A 160 -1.36 -10.59 -36.34
CA GLN A 160 -0.53 -11.63 -35.73
C GLN A 160 -1.33 -12.56 -34.81
N TRP A 161 -2.58 -12.24 -34.49
CA TRP A 161 -3.47 -13.03 -33.63
C TRP A 161 -4.08 -14.22 -34.39
N LYS A 162 -3.20 -15.01 -35.05
CA LYS A 162 -3.58 -16.06 -36.01
C LYS A 162 -4.59 -17.04 -35.45
N TRP A 163 -4.33 -17.58 -34.25
CA TRP A 163 -5.25 -18.54 -33.62
C TRP A 163 -6.66 -17.97 -33.43
N ALA A 164 -6.77 -16.71 -32.99
CA ALA A 164 -8.06 -16.07 -32.80
C ALA A 164 -8.77 -15.82 -34.14
N ILE A 165 -8.04 -15.41 -35.17
CA ILE A 165 -8.54 -15.20 -36.53
C ILE A 165 -9.02 -16.52 -37.14
N ASP A 166 -8.20 -17.58 -37.04
CA ASP A 166 -8.50 -18.91 -37.57
C ASP A 166 -9.73 -19.52 -36.87
N TYR A 167 -9.83 -19.39 -35.54
CA TYR A 167 -11.02 -19.84 -34.80
C TYR A 167 -12.32 -19.08 -35.19
N SER A 168 -12.17 -17.84 -35.67
CA SER A 168 -13.27 -17.03 -36.20
C SER A 168 -13.73 -17.47 -37.59
N GLU A 169 -13.26 -18.61 -38.13
CA GLU A 169 -13.62 -19.18 -39.44
C GLU A 169 -15.07 -18.95 -39.87
N ILE A 170 -15.22 -18.59 -41.15
CA ILE A 170 -16.48 -18.17 -41.74
C ILE A 170 -17.30 -19.40 -42.15
N PHE A 171 -18.40 -19.67 -41.45
CA PHE A 171 -19.33 -20.73 -41.84
C PHE A 171 -20.58 -20.16 -42.51
N PHE A 172 -20.61 -20.21 -43.84
CA PHE A 172 -21.75 -19.82 -44.66
C PHE A 172 -22.80 -20.94 -44.82
N THR A 173 -23.11 -21.70 -43.77
CA THR A 173 -24.13 -22.76 -43.86
C THR A 173 -25.55 -22.20 -44.04
N ASN A 174 -25.90 -21.07 -43.42
CA ASN A 174 -27.25 -20.47 -43.49
C ASN A 174 -27.28 -18.93 -43.59
N ALA A 175 -26.23 -18.30 -44.15
CA ALA A 175 -26.10 -16.83 -44.29
C ALA A 175 -26.17 -16.03 -42.97
N ARG A 176 -25.97 -16.67 -41.81
CA ARG A 176 -26.18 -16.07 -40.47
C ARG A 176 -24.97 -16.09 -39.53
N PHE A 177 -23.89 -16.82 -39.84
CA PHE A 177 -22.82 -17.06 -38.87
C PHE A 177 -21.49 -16.43 -39.30
N LEU A 178 -21.41 -15.11 -39.17
CA LEU A 178 -20.17 -14.33 -39.19
C LEU A 178 -19.84 -14.06 -37.71
N LYS A 179 -19.00 -14.89 -37.07
CA LYS A 179 -18.71 -14.82 -35.62
C LYS A 179 -18.15 -13.44 -35.25
N ASP A 180 -16.86 -13.23 -35.49
CA ASP A 180 -16.17 -11.95 -35.26
C ASP A 180 -15.99 -11.13 -36.55
N TRP A 181 -16.48 -11.64 -37.68
CA TRP A 181 -16.34 -10.99 -38.98
C TRP A 181 -17.47 -9.99 -39.23
N ILE A 182 -17.11 -8.82 -39.74
CA ILE A 182 -17.99 -7.71 -40.05
C ILE A 182 -18.07 -7.58 -41.56
N LEU A 183 -19.28 -7.63 -42.11
CA LEU A 183 -19.52 -7.36 -43.52
C LEU A 183 -19.46 -5.86 -43.79
N VAL A 184 -18.57 -5.47 -44.70
CA VAL A 184 -18.29 -4.08 -45.06
C VAL A 184 -18.20 -3.90 -46.58
N ASP A 185 -18.30 -2.66 -47.02
CA ASP A 185 -17.93 -2.27 -48.38
C ASP A 185 -16.39 -2.25 -48.54
N GLU A 186 -15.88 -2.47 -49.76
CA GLU A 186 -14.44 -2.45 -50.03
C GLU A 186 -13.81 -1.10 -49.67
N SER A 187 -14.55 0.01 -49.82
CA SER A 187 -14.10 1.36 -49.49
C SER A 187 -13.72 1.55 -48.02
N VAL A 188 -14.25 0.73 -47.11
CA VAL A 188 -13.97 0.78 -45.67
C VAL A 188 -12.64 0.08 -45.32
N ILE A 189 -12.14 -0.79 -46.21
CA ILE A 189 -10.91 -1.54 -45.98
C ILE A 189 -9.71 -0.62 -46.20
N ASP A 190 -8.98 -0.38 -45.12
CA ASP A 190 -7.68 0.28 -45.18
C ASP A 190 -6.57 -0.76 -45.33
N LYS A 191 -6.03 -0.88 -46.55
CA LYS A 191 -4.97 -1.84 -46.87
C LYS A 191 -3.60 -1.43 -46.29
N ALA A 192 -3.43 -0.17 -45.88
CA ALA A 192 -2.19 0.30 -45.25
C ALA A 192 -2.18 0.05 -43.74
N ASP A 193 -3.36 -0.12 -43.12
CA ASP A 193 -3.49 -0.40 -41.70
C ASP A 193 -3.25 -1.89 -41.37
N PRO A 194 -2.14 -2.25 -40.69
CA PRO A 194 -1.83 -3.63 -40.32
C PRO A 194 -2.80 -4.24 -39.28
N ASP A 195 -3.61 -3.42 -38.63
CA ASP A 195 -4.64 -3.82 -37.68
C ASP A 195 -6.03 -3.98 -38.35
N CYS A 196 -6.16 -3.59 -39.63
CA CYS A 196 -7.29 -3.91 -40.50
C CYS A 196 -7.15 -5.32 -41.10
N VAL A 197 -7.48 -6.34 -40.32
CA VAL A 197 -7.49 -7.72 -40.82
C VAL A 197 -8.76 -7.93 -41.65
N TRP A 198 -8.61 -8.21 -42.94
CA TRP A 198 -9.74 -8.40 -43.86
C TRP A 198 -9.64 -9.69 -44.67
N GLN A 199 -10.79 -10.18 -45.14
CA GLN A 199 -10.91 -11.33 -46.03
C GLN A 199 -11.90 -11.03 -47.16
N LYS A 200 -11.58 -11.52 -48.36
CA LYS A 200 -12.47 -11.53 -49.52
C LYS A 200 -13.05 -12.93 -49.69
N TYR A 201 -14.37 -13.03 -49.75
CA TYR A 201 -15.06 -14.30 -50.00
C TYR A 201 -15.89 -14.21 -51.27
N THR A 202 -15.71 -15.17 -52.17
CA THR A 202 -16.47 -15.26 -53.43
C THR A 202 -17.65 -16.20 -53.23
N LEU A 203 -18.84 -15.75 -53.63
CA LEU A 203 -20.08 -16.49 -53.41
C LEU A 203 -20.16 -17.75 -54.29
N ASP A 204 -20.44 -18.88 -53.64
CA ASP A 204 -20.63 -20.21 -54.22
C ASP A 204 -22.00 -20.39 -54.89
N LYS A 205 -22.98 -19.61 -54.44
CA LYS A 205 -24.38 -19.58 -54.90
C LYS A 205 -24.97 -18.19 -54.68
N GLN A 206 -26.06 -17.88 -55.39
CA GLN A 206 -26.81 -16.64 -55.18
C GLN A 206 -27.29 -16.54 -53.73
N ARG A 207 -27.13 -15.37 -53.10
CA ARG A 207 -27.55 -15.13 -51.72
C ARG A 207 -28.09 -13.72 -51.55
N GLN A 208 -29.13 -13.58 -50.73
CA GLN A 208 -29.58 -12.29 -50.23
C GLN A 208 -28.84 -11.97 -48.93
N ILE A 209 -28.04 -10.90 -48.94
CA ILE A 209 -27.20 -10.51 -47.80
C ILE A 209 -27.48 -9.04 -47.47
N ARG A 210 -27.58 -8.74 -46.17
CA ARG A 210 -27.81 -7.38 -45.70
C ARG A 210 -26.48 -6.66 -45.50
N ILE A 211 -26.17 -5.68 -46.35
CA ILE A 211 -24.99 -4.82 -46.25
C ILE A 211 -25.47 -3.43 -45.81
N ASP A 212 -24.95 -2.92 -44.69
CA ASP A 212 -25.32 -1.63 -44.10
C ASP A 212 -26.82 -1.37 -43.90
N GLY A 213 -27.58 -2.44 -43.69
CA GLY A 213 -29.02 -2.39 -43.44
C GLY A 213 -29.88 -2.52 -44.70
N ALA A 214 -29.30 -2.43 -45.89
CA ALA A 214 -29.94 -2.70 -47.17
C ALA A 214 -29.82 -4.18 -47.54
N LEU A 215 -30.93 -4.82 -47.92
CA LEU A 215 -30.91 -6.19 -48.43
C LEU A 215 -30.43 -6.15 -49.88
N ARG A 216 -29.29 -6.76 -50.17
CA ARG A 216 -28.72 -6.87 -51.52
C ARG A 216 -28.77 -8.33 -51.96
N THR A 217 -29.23 -8.57 -53.19
CA THR A 217 -29.12 -9.87 -53.84
C THR A 217 -27.79 -9.92 -54.55
N LEU A 218 -26.92 -10.85 -54.14
CA LEU A 218 -25.62 -11.07 -54.74
C LEU A 218 -25.64 -12.39 -55.51
N GLU A 219 -25.09 -12.38 -56.72
CA GLU A 219 -25.05 -13.53 -57.61
C GLU A 219 -23.86 -14.45 -57.31
N LYS A 220 -23.89 -15.64 -57.90
CA LYS A 220 -22.77 -16.57 -57.83
C LYS A 220 -21.57 -15.95 -58.56
N GLY A 221 -20.43 -15.85 -57.88
CA GLY A 221 -19.24 -15.16 -58.39
C GLY A 221 -19.03 -13.75 -57.83
N ASP A 222 -20.04 -13.14 -57.22
CA ASP A 222 -19.87 -11.86 -56.53
C ASP A 222 -18.96 -12.00 -55.31
N SER A 223 -18.20 -10.94 -55.03
CA SER A 223 -17.26 -10.89 -53.91
C SER A 223 -17.83 -10.07 -52.77
N ILE A 224 -17.71 -10.59 -51.55
CA ILE A 224 -18.01 -9.87 -50.31
C ILE A 224 -16.73 -9.65 -49.51
N TYR A 225 -16.71 -8.54 -48.78
CA TYR A 225 -15.57 -8.09 -48.01
C TYR A 225 -15.88 -8.10 -46.51
N LEU A 226 -14.96 -8.68 -45.74
CA LEU A 226 -15.12 -8.89 -44.31
C LEU A 226 -13.93 -8.29 -43.56
N ILE A 227 -14.17 -7.59 -42.45
CA ILE A 227 -13.14 -7.15 -41.49
C ILE A 227 -13.30 -7.94 -40.19
N TRP A 228 -12.20 -8.41 -39.61
CA TRP A 228 -12.20 -9.15 -38.34
C TRP A 228 -12.24 -8.20 -37.15
N SER A 229 -13.08 -8.50 -36.16
CA SER A 229 -13.19 -7.73 -34.93
C SER A 229 -12.32 -8.33 -33.81
N PRO A 230 -11.33 -7.58 -33.28
CA PRO A 230 -10.45 -8.04 -32.20
C PRO A 230 -11.15 -8.04 -30.82
N VAL A 231 -12.33 -7.45 -30.70
CA VAL A 231 -12.98 -7.11 -29.42
C VAL A 231 -13.13 -8.32 -28.49
N ARG A 232 -13.60 -9.45 -29.02
CA ARG A 232 -13.82 -10.66 -28.22
C ARG A 232 -12.50 -11.25 -27.71
N ALA A 233 -11.51 -11.34 -28.59
CA ALA A 233 -10.19 -11.86 -28.26
C ALA A 233 -9.48 -10.96 -27.24
N MET A 234 -9.56 -9.64 -27.42
CA MET A 234 -9.02 -8.65 -26.49
C MET A 234 -9.66 -8.73 -25.11
N ALA A 235 -10.96 -8.99 -25.00
CA ALA A 235 -11.63 -9.15 -23.70
C ALA A 235 -11.07 -10.36 -22.94
N LEU A 236 -10.80 -11.46 -23.66
CA LEU A 236 -10.19 -12.65 -23.08
C LEU A 236 -8.72 -12.42 -22.71
N TYR A 237 -7.96 -11.72 -23.56
CA TYR A 237 -6.58 -11.34 -23.30
C TYR A 237 -6.47 -10.49 -22.02
N LEU A 238 -7.32 -9.49 -21.84
CA LEU A 238 -7.36 -8.68 -20.62
C LEU A 238 -7.64 -9.54 -19.37
N LYS A 239 -8.55 -10.52 -19.48
CA LYS A 239 -8.86 -11.47 -18.40
C LYS A 239 -7.69 -12.39 -18.03
N LEU A 240 -6.78 -12.66 -18.96
CA LEU A 240 -5.56 -13.42 -18.72
C LEU A 240 -4.46 -12.56 -18.09
N GLN A 241 -4.47 -11.24 -18.30
CA GLN A 241 -3.49 -10.30 -17.76
C GLN A 241 -3.84 -9.81 -16.35
N LEU A 242 -5.10 -9.40 -16.14
CA LEU A 242 -5.56 -8.79 -14.91
C LEU A 242 -6.64 -9.64 -14.22
N PRO A 243 -6.67 -9.66 -12.87
CA PRO A 243 -7.65 -10.42 -12.11
C PRO A 243 -9.05 -9.78 -12.12
N LEU A 244 -9.51 -9.21 -13.23
CA LEU A 244 -10.83 -8.55 -13.34
C LEU A 244 -11.97 -9.57 -13.47
N ARG A 245 -13.18 -9.18 -13.05
CA ARG A 245 -14.40 -9.96 -13.33
C ARG A 245 -14.80 -9.78 -14.79
N THR A 246 -15.40 -10.80 -15.40
CA THR A 246 -15.86 -10.73 -16.80
C THR A 246 -16.83 -9.57 -17.03
N PHE A 247 -17.74 -9.32 -16.08
CA PHE A 247 -18.63 -8.17 -16.13
C PHE A 247 -17.86 -6.83 -16.16
N GLN A 248 -16.81 -6.68 -15.34
CA GLN A 248 -16.01 -5.45 -15.30
C GLN A 248 -15.33 -5.21 -16.64
N VAL A 249 -14.67 -6.22 -17.20
CA VAL A 249 -14.01 -6.12 -18.52
C VAL A 249 -14.99 -5.68 -19.60
N ARG A 250 -16.16 -6.31 -19.68
CA ARG A 250 -17.16 -6.01 -20.71
C ARG A 250 -17.73 -4.59 -20.61
N MET A 251 -17.77 -4.03 -19.41
CA MET A 251 -18.35 -2.71 -19.14
C MET A 251 -17.31 -1.58 -19.16
N LEU A 252 -16.02 -1.86 -19.41
CA LEU A 252 -14.98 -0.83 -19.45
C LEU A 252 -15.31 0.26 -20.46
N ASP A 253 -15.12 1.51 -20.02
CA ASP A 253 -15.26 2.69 -20.84
C ASP A 253 -13.96 2.96 -21.64
N SER A 254 -14.07 3.43 -22.87
CA SER A 254 -12.96 3.73 -23.76
C SER A 254 -12.25 5.06 -23.44
N GLY A 255 -12.89 5.95 -22.69
CA GLY A 255 -12.40 7.30 -22.40
C GLY A 255 -12.63 8.28 -23.55
N GLU A 256 -13.53 7.97 -24.49
CA GLU A 256 -13.84 8.86 -25.63
C GLU A 256 -14.47 10.19 -25.17
N VAL A 257 -15.10 10.22 -23.99
CA VAL A 257 -15.71 11.41 -23.36
C VAL A 257 -14.73 12.15 -22.45
N ASP A 258 -13.62 11.53 -22.06
CA ASP A 258 -12.73 12.08 -21.03
C ASP A 258 -12.05 13.36 -21.49
N THR A 259 -11.78 14.27 -20.56
CA THR A 259 -11.14 15.56 -20.84
C THR A 259 -9.71 15.36 -21.36
N TRP A 260 -9.00 14.41 -20.73
CA TRP A 260 -7.63 14.06 -21.09
C TRP A 260 -7.65 12.71 -21.82
N ARG A 261 -6.92 12.63 -22.92
CA ARG A 261 -6.78 11.45 -23.76
C ARG A 261 -5.37 10.91 -23.64
N TYR A 262 -5.25 9.64 -23.26
CA TYR A 262 -3.98 8.92 -23.32
C TYR A 262 -3.67 8.51 -24.76
N SER A 263 -2.51 8.91 -25.28
CA SER A 263 -2.01 8.47 -26.57
C SER A 263 -0.50 8.27 -26.59
N ASN A 264 -0.03 7.12 -27.08
CA ASN A 264 1.40 6.81 -27.26
C ASN A 264 2.28 6.99 -26.01
N GLY A 265 1.72 6.82 -24.80
CA GLY A 265 2.45 7.02 -23.54
C GLY A 265 2.27 8.38 -22.90
N GLU A 266 1.64 9.33 -23.59
CA GLU A 266 1.46 10.71 -23.13
C GLU A 266 -0.02 11.07 -22.97
N TRP A 267 -0.29 12.13 -22.20
CA TRP A 267 -1.63 12.66 -21.99
C TRP A 267 -1.81 13.97 -22.75
N GLN A 268 -2.86 14.05 -23.56
CA GLN A 268 -3.19 15.23 -24.38
C GLN A 268 -4.65 15.63 -24.15
N MET A 269 -5.02 16.88 -24.45
CA MET A 269 -6.42 17.31 -24.36
C MET A 269 -7.25 16.57 -25.42
N ASN A 270 -8.45 16.13 -25.07
CA ASN A 270 -9.31 15.39 -25.99
C ASN A 270 -10.04 16.34 -26.94
N GLU A 271 -9.44 16.60 -28.10
CA GLU A 271 -10.03 17.41 -29.18
C GLU A 271 -10.65 16.55 -30.30
N GLN A 272 -10.51 15.23 -30.22
CA GLN A 272 -10.91 14.31 -31.28
C GLN A 272 -12.43 14.11 -31.36
N HIS A 273 -13.13 14.22 -30.23
CA HIS A 273 -14.56 13.95 -30.14
C HIS A 273 -15.35 15.20 -29.72
N PRO A 274 -16.42 15.57 -30.45
CA PRO A 274 -17.22 16.76 -30.14
C PRO A 274 -18.08 16.61 -28.86
N PHE A 275 -18.16 15.40 -28.31
CA PHE A 275 -18.88 15.08 -27.08
C PHE A 275 -17.94 14.84 -25.88
N ALA A 276 -16.66 15.24 -25.98
CA ALA A 276 -15.77 15.24 -24.82
C ALA A 276 -16.27 16.24 -23.76
N GLU A 277 -16.22 15.86 -22.48
CA GLU A 277 -16.73 16.65 -21.36
C GLU A 277 -15.62 17.00 -20.36
N GLY A 278 -15.92 17.94 -19.46
CA GLY A 278 -15.05 18.38 -18.39
C GLY A 278 -14.14 19.56 -18.75
N SER A 279 -13.26 19.92 -17.82
CA SER A 279 -12.31 21.04 -17.95
C SER A 279 -10.99 20.67 -17.27
N ASP A 280 -9.92 21.43 -17.53
CA ASP A 280 -8.62 21.18 -16.88
C ASP A 280 -8.73 21.15 -15.34
N LYS A 281 -9.49 22.09 -14.76
CA LYS A 281 -9.73 22.18 -13.30
C LYS A 281 -10.66 21.10 -12.75
N ARG A 282 -11.55 20.55 -13.58
CA ARG A 282 -12.52 19.51 -13.21
C ARG A 282 -12.61 18.50 -14.36
N PRO A 283 -11.60 17.61 -14.46
CA PRO A 283 -11.51 16.72 -15.59
C PRO A 283 -12.55 15.60 -15.47
N TRP A 284 -13.16 15.27 -16.60
CA TRP A 284 -13.95 14.06 -16.77
C TRP A 284 -12.99 12.89 -17.04
N GLN A 285 -13.09 11.82 -16.24
CA GLN A 285 -12.10 10.73 -16.21
C GLN A 285 -12.75 9.36 -15.95
N LYS A 286 -13.68 8.95 -16.81
CA LYS A 286 -14.43 7.69 -16.70
C LYS A 286 -13.86 6.55 -17.54
N GLY A 287 -12.96 6.86 -18.47
CA GLY A 287 -12.28 5.91 -19.33
C GLY A 287 -11.37 4.96 -18.59
N VAL A 288 -11.08 3.82 -19.21
CA VAL A 288 -10.14 2.84 -18.65
C VAL A 288 -8.74 3.43 -18.45
N PHE A 289 -8.34 4.39 -19.27
CA PHE A 289 -7.09 5.14 -19.06
C PHE A 289 -7.34 6.18 -17.99
N HIS A 290 -6.57 6.15 -16.91
CA HIS A 290 -6.78 7.08 -15.81
C HIS A 290 -5.50 7.82 -15.46
N ARG A 291 -5.57 9.16 -15.48
CA ARG A 291 -4.44 10.03 -15.19
C ARG A 291 -4.27 10.20 -13.69
N ILE A 292 -3.14 9.75 -13.14
CA ILE A 292 -2.80 9.87 -11.71
C ILE A 292 -1.68 10.89 -11.58
N ILE A 293 -1.89 11.94 -10.79
CA ILE A 293 -0.90 12.98 -10.52
C ILE A 293 -0.33 12.74 -9.13
N THR A 294 1.00 12.65 -9.02
CA THR A 294 1.66 12.41 -7.74
C THR A 294 1.76 13.73 -6.97
N PRO A 295 1.25 13.82 -5.73
CA PRO A 295 1.14 15.10 -5.01
C PRO A 295 2.48 15.79 -4.76
N ASP A 296 3.56 15.02 -4.70
CA ASP A 296 4.84 15.44 -4.13
C ASP A 296 5.81 16.00 -5.19
N ILE A 297 5.70 15.53 -6.44
CA ILE A 297 6.63 15.81 -7.54
C ILE A 297 5.88 16.37 -8.77
N GLY A 298 4.56 16.17 -8.86
CA GLY A 298 3.76 16.54 -10.03
C GLY A 298 3.85 15.55 -11.20
N ASP A 299 4.54 14.42 -11.02
CA ASP A 299 4.67 13.39 -12.05
C ASP A 299 3.34 12.74 -12.39
N VAL A 300 3.13 12.52 -13.69
CA VAL A 300 1.91 11.94 -14.27
C VAL A 300 2.13 10.46 -14.54
N MET A 301 1.45 9.62 -13.77
CA MET A 301 1.39 8.17 -13.99
C MET A 301 0.05 7.78 -14.65
N THR A 302 0.07 6.72 -15.45
CA THR A 302 -1.16 6.17 -16.06
C THR A 302 -1.63 4.93 -15.30
N GLY A 303 -2.77 5.03 -14.64
CA GLY A 303 -3.48 3.90 -14.04
C GLY A 303 -4.61 3.38 -14.92
N MET A 304 -5.32 2.37 -14.40
CA MET A 304 -6.52 1.84 -15.05
C MET A 304 -7.77 2.06 -14.19
N TYR A 305 -8.76 2.77 -14.70
CA TYR A 305 -10.03 2.94 -14.00
C TYR A 305 -11.04 1.86 -14.38
N ILE A 306 -11.58 1.21 -13.35
CA ILE A 306 -12.60 0.18 -13.49
C ILE A 306 -13.91 0.78 -13.01
N ASN A 307 -14.75 1.18 -13.97
CA ASN A 307 -16.03 1.86 -13.76
C ASN A 307 -17.11 1.04 -13.01
N THR A 308 -16.83 -0.19 -12.59
CA THR A 308 -17.77 -1.02 -11.82
C THR A 308 -17.10 -1.85 -10.72
N ASN A 309 -17.74 -1.93 -9.57
CA ASN A 309 -17.35 -2.66 -8.37
C ASN A 309 -18.57 -3.24 -7.64
N LYS A 310 -18.69 -4.57 -7.66
CA LYS A 310 -19.86 -5.32 -7.15
C LYS A 310 -20.27 -4.97 -5.72
N THR A 311 -19.33 -4.69 -4.82
CA THR A 311 -19.62 -4.52 -3.38
C THR A 311 -19.45 -3.08 -2.90
N ALA A 312 -18.58 -2.30 -3.54
CA ALA A 312 -18.33 -0.91 -3.13
C ALA A 312 -19.27 0.11 -3.79
N ASP A 313 -19.98 -0.28 -4.85
CA ASP A 313 -20.81 0.63 -5.64
C ASP A 313 -22.30 0.69 -5.23
N ARG A 314 -22.67 0.06 -4.12
CA ARG A 314 -24.05 0.15 -3.64
C ARG A 314 -24.33 1.59 -3.22
N ASN A 315 -25.43 2.16 -3.72
CA ASN A 315 -25.87 3.53 -3.41
C ASN A 315 -24.87 4.62 -3.81
N LYS A 316 -24.00 4.35 -4.79
CA LYS A 316 -23.10 5.34 -5.37
C LYS A 316 -23.67 5.89 -6.67
N ASP A 317 -23.45 7.17 -6.90
CA ASP A 317 -23.79 7.85 -8.15
C ASP A 317 -22.77 7.51 -9.26
N GLU A 318 -23.06 7.99 -10.46
CA GLU A 318 -22.29 7.72 -11.67
C GLU A 318 -20.81 8.14 -11.57
N ILE A 319 -20.51 9.18 -10.78
CA ILE A 319 -19.18 9.78 -10.68
C ILE A 319 -18.33 9.06 -9.61
N THR A 320 -18.90 8.65 -8.48
CA THR A 320 -18.13 8.08 -7.35
C THR A 320 -18.03 6.55 -7.37
N ARG A 321 -18.69 5.90 -8.32
CA ARG A 321 -18.68 4.46 -8.59
C ARG A 321 -17.32 4.01 -9.13
N GLY A 322 -16.97 2.74 -8.95
CA GLY A 322 -15.74 2.16 -9.51
C GLY A 322 -14.52 2.31 -8.61
N TYR A 323 -13.34 2.02 -9.17
CA TYR A 323 -12.06 2.13 -8.49
C TYR A 323 -10.91 2.25 -9.49
N VAL A 324 -9.81 2.87 -9.06
CA VAL A 324 -8.58 3.00 -9.85
C VAL A 324 -7.61 1.90 -9.43
N ILE A 325 -7.01 1.25 -10.43
CA ILE A 325 -5.84 0.40 -10.28
C ILE A 325 -4.60 1.27 -10.56
N PRO A 326 -3.81 1.66 -9.54
CA PRO A 326 -2.64 2.52 -9.71
C PRO A 326 -1.44 1.69 -10.20
N TRP A 327 -1.59 1.02 -11.34
CA TRP A 327 -0.53 0.22 -11.96
C TRP A 327 -0.44 0.52 -13.45
N GLN A 328 0.68 1.12 -13.86
CA GLN A 328 1.02 1.39 -15.25
C GLN A 328 1.45 0.10 -15.96
N HIS A 329 0.48 -0.75 -16.28
CA HIS A 329 0.74 -2.00 -17.00
C HIS A 329 0.88 -1.74 -18.50
N GLU A 330 2.10 -1.44 -18.95
CA GLU A 330 2.39 -1.01 -20.33
C GLU A 330 1.79 -1.89 -21.42
N GLU A 331 1.93 -3.22 -21.33
CA GLU A 331 1.38 -4.13 -22.34
C GLU A 331 -0.14 -4.03 -22.46
N VAL A 332 -0.84 -3.94 -21.32
CA VAL A 332 -2.30 -3.84 -21.29
C VAL A 332 -2.73 -2.48 -21.83
N LEU A 333 -2.10 -1.39 -21.40
CA LEU A 333 -2.39 -0.04 -21.88
C LEU A 333 -2.20 0.05 -23.41
N TYR A 334 -1.10 -0.50 -23.93
CA TYR A 334 -0.83 -0.58 -25.37
C TYR A 334 -1.96 -1.26 -26.15
N TRP A 335 -2.38 -2.47 -25.72
CA TRP A 335 -3.40 -3.22 -26.45
C TRP A 335 -4.81 -2.62 -26.27
N LEU A 336 -5.12 -2.03 -25.12
CA LEU A 336 -6.38 -1.31 -24.92
C LEU A 336 -6.44 -0.05 -25.79
N GLU A 337 -5.33 0.68 -25.92
CA GLU A 337 -5.26 1.87 -26.77
C GLU A 337 -5.47 1.49 -28.23
N LYS A 338 -4.79 0.43 -28.67
CA LYS A 338 -4.96 -0.12 -30.02
C LYS A 338 -6.40 -0.57 -30.28
N LEU A 339 -7.06 -1.20 -29.31
CA LEU A 339 -8.48 -1.56 -29.41
C LEU A 339 -9.38 -0.31 -29.50
N ARG A 340 -9.13 0.73 -28.69
CA ARG A 340 -9.87 2.00 -28.74
C ARG A 340 -9.76 2.62 -30.14
N ASN A 341 -8.54 2.74 -30.66
CA ASN A 341 -8.30 3.35 -31.97
C ASN A 341 -8.96 2.52 -33.10
N TRP A 342 -8.93 1.18 -33.00
CA TRP A 342 -9.64 0.31 -33.95
C TRP A 342 -11.16 0.51 -33.89
N GLN A 343 -11.73 0.63 -32.69
CA GLN A 343 -13.16 0.87 -32.51
C GLN A 343 -13.58 2.26 -33.02
N GLU A 344 -12.80 3.29 -32.79
CA GLU A 344 -13.08 4.64 -33.32
C GLU A 344 -13.07 4.66 -34.85
N LYS A 345 -12.15 3.94 -35.48
CA LYS A 345 -12.01 3.90 -36.94
C LYS A 345 -13.07 3.04 -37.63
N TYR A 346 -13.31 1.82 -37.14
CA TYR A 346 -14.16 0.83 -37.82
C TYR A 346 -15.55 0.65 -37.21
N ASN A 347 -15.79 1.20 -36.01
CA ASN A 347 -17.09 1.15 -35.31
C ASN A 347 -17.34 2.44 -34.49
N PRO A 348 -17.35 3.62 -35.15
CA PRO A 348 -17.46 4.92 -34.49
C PRO A 348 -18.79 5.10 -33.78
N ILE A 349 -18.77 5.91 -32.72
CA ILE A 349 -19.96 6.36 -31.99
C ILE A 349 -20.03 7.89 -32.04
N ASN A 350 -21.23 8.43 -32.16
CA ASN A 350 -21.45 9.89 -32.21
C ASN A 350 -21.87 10.47 -30.86
N LYS A 351 -22.17 9.59 -29.89
CA LYS A 351 -22.54 9.93 -28.51
C LYS A 351 -22.37 8.70 -27.63
N PRO A 352 -22.23 8.86 -26.30
CA PRO A 352 -22.25 7.77 -25.35
C PRO A 352 -23.47 6.85 -25.52
N THR A 353 -23.29 5.55 -25.29
CA THR A 353 -24.40 4.59 -25.40
C THR A 353 -25.24 4.68 -24.15
N SER A 354 -26.54 4.96 -24.33
CA SER A 354 -27.42 5.09 -23.19
C SER A 354 -27.58 3.78 -22.44
N ILE A 355 -27.45 3.82 -21.12
CA ILE A 355 -27.59 2.63 -20.28
C ILE A 355 -28.99 2.02 -20.34
N TYR A 356 -30.00 2.84 -20.67
CA TYR A 356 -31.40 2.42 -20.84
C TYR A 356 -31.60 1.56 -22.10
N ASP A 357 -30.73 1.69 -23.10
CA ASP A 357 -30.80 0.88 -24.32
C ASP A 357 -30.34 -0.57 -24.12
N LEU A 358 -29.66 -0.89 -23.01
CA LEU A 358 -29.17 -2.24 -22.77
C LEU A 358 -30.27 -3.19 -22.26
N ASP A 359 -30.32 -4.34 -22.92
CA ASP A 359 -31.17 -5.48 -22.58
C ASP A 359 -30.55 -6.42 -21.51
N TYR A 360 -31.38 -7.33 -20.97
CA TYR A 360 -31.00 -8.39 -20.01
C TYR A 360 -29.73 -9.16 -20.42
N LYS A 361 -29.57 -9.47 -21.72
CA LYS A 361 -28.42 -10.22 -22.24
C LYS A 361 -27.06 -9.54 -22.01
N HIS A 362 -27.05 -8.22 -21.85
CA HIS A 362 -25.81 -7.46 -21.61
C HIS A 362 -25.48 -7.44 -20.12
N PHE A 363 -26.47 -7.26 -19.25
CA PHE A 363 -26.23 -7.24 -17.80
C PHE A 363 -26.09 -8.63 -17.18
N GLY A 364 -26.78 -9.64 -17.72
CA GLY A 364 -26.95 -10.96 -17.10
C GLY A 364 -27.95 -10.96 -15.94
N SER A 365 -28.55 -9.82 -15.65
CA SER A 365 -29.64 -9.62 -14.68
C SER A 365 -30.46 -8.39 -15.09
N THR A 366 -31.70 -8.29 -14.64
CA THR A 366 -32.47 -7.05 -14.80
C THR A 366 -31.96 -5.98 -13.84
N LYS A 367 -31.92 -4.74 -14.36
CA LYS A 367 -31.49 -3.55 -13.62
C LYS A 367 -32.67 -2.59 -13.52
N THR A 368 -32.92 -2.10 -12.31
CA THR A 368 -33.95 -1.09 -12.02
C THR A 368 -33.63 0.24 -12.67
N LYS A 369 -34.63 1.14 -12.74
CA LYS A 369 -34.42 2.53 -13.18
C LYS A 369 -33.33 3.22 -12.34
N ILE A 370 -33.34 3.01 -11.02
CA ILE A 370 -32.34 3.52 -10.07
C ILE A 370 -30.96 2.94 -10.37
N GLN A 371 -30.83 1.62 -10.51
CA GLN A 371 -29.55 1.01 -10.83
C GLN A 371 -28.99 1.46 -12.19
N ARG A 372 -29.87 1.73 -13.17
CA ARG A 372 -29.47 2.26 -14.46
C ARG A 372 -28.97 3.69 -14.33
N SER A 373 -29.66 4.57 -13.61
CA SER A 373 -29.19 5.94 -13.38
C SER A 373 -27.88 6.01 -12.60
N GLU A 374 -27.65 5.10 -11.65
CA GLU A 374 -26.36 5.00 -10.94
C GLU A 374 -25.20 4.57 -11.85
N ILE A 375 -25.46 3.83 -12.94
CA ILE A 375 -24.39 3.39 -13.87
C ILE A 375 -24.06 4.51 -14.85
N GLY A 376 -25.08 5.23 -15.34
CA GLY A 376 -24.93 6.27 -16.34
C GLY A 376 -24.54 5.76 -17.72
N ASP A 377 -24.38 6.69 -18.65
CA ASP A 377 -24.09 6.39 -20.05
C ASP A 377 -22.59 6.09 -20.26
N ILE A 378 -22.28 5.14 -21.13
CA ILE A 378 -20.92 4.58 -21.24
C ILE A 378 -20.49 4.52 -22.72
N CYS A 379 -19.24 4.90 -22.98
CA CYS A 379 -18.54 4.65 -24.23
C CYS A 379 -17.84 3.29 -24.15
N PHE A 380 -18.57 2.20 -24.41
CA PHE A 380 -18.01 0.85 -24.22
C PHE A 380 -16.78 0.61 -25.10
N LEU A 381 -15.64 0.30 -24.48
CA LEU A 381 -14.43 -0.14 -25.18
C LEU A 381 -14.64 -1.51 -25.84
N PHE A 382 -15.32 -2.41 -25.14
CA PHE A 382 -15.65 -3.75 -25.62
C PHE A 382 -17.03 -3.82 -26.31
N ARG A 383 -17.36 -2.80 -27.12
CA ARG A 383 -18.58 -2.76 -27.93
C ARG A 383 -18.54 -3.73 -29.11
N ASN A 384 -19.65 -4.40 -29.41
CA ASN A 384 -19.69 -5.55 -30.32
C ASN A 384 -19.80 -5.14 -31.80
N ALA A 385 -18.70 -4.73 -32.43
CA ALA A 385 -18.69 -4.34 -33.84
C ALA A 385 -19.24 -5.42 -34.81
N ALA A 386 -19.04 -6.70 -34.47
CA ALA A 386 -19.57 -7.86 -35.22
C ALA A 386 -21.05 -8.18 -34.94
N ALA A 387 -21.77 -7.35 -34.19
CA ALA A 387 -23.18 -7.58 -33.94
C ALA A 387 -24.00 -7.54 -35.23
N TYR A 388 -24.87 -8.55 -35.39
CA TYR A 388 -25.80 -8.65 -36.53
C TYR A 388 -26.73 -7.43 -36.66
N ARG A 389 -27.20 -6.91 -35.53
CA ARG A 389 -28.07 -5.71 -35.50
C ARG A 389 -27.22 -4.46 -35.35
N LYS A 390 -27.38 -3.47 -36.25
CA LYS A 390 -26.64 -2.21 -36.22
C LYS A 390 -26.72 -1.49 -34.87
N ARG A 391 -27.89 -1.45 -34.22
CA ARG A 391 -28.08 -0.86 -32.89
C ARG A 391 -27.22 -1.51 -31.79
N GLU A 392 -26.87 -2.79 -31.95
CA GLU A 392 -26.12 -3.55 -30.95
C GLU A 392 -24.61 -3.41 -31.13
N ARG A 393 -24.15 -2.77 -32.22
CA ARG A 393 -22.72 -2.54 -32.47
C ARG A 393 -22.08 -1.55 -31.48
N ARG A 394 -22.89 -0.67 -30.91
CA ARG A 394 -22.49 0.26 -29.83
C ARG A 394 -22.62 -0.35 -28.42
N MET A 395 -23.26 -1.52 -28.29
CA MET A 395 -23.51 -2.19 -27.01
C MET A 395 -22.35 -3.14 -26.66
N PRO A 396 -22.10 -3.43 -25.37
CA PRO A 396 -21.01 -4.31 -24.97
C PRO A 396 -21.26 -5.75 -25.42
N ILE A 397 -20.18 -6.48 -25.71
CA ILE A 397 -20.23 -7.93 -25.95
C ILE A 397 -20.93 -8.67 -24.79
N THR A 398 -21.53 -9.84 -25.03
CA THR A 398 -22.23 -10.63 -23.99
C THR A 398 -21.30 -11.61 -23.26
N ASP A 399 -21.68 -12.05 -22.05
CA ASP A 399 -20.86 -12.99 -21.26
C ASP A 399 -20.67 -14.34 -21.98
N GLY A 400 -21.77 -14.88 -22.52
CA GLY A 400 -21.75 -16.09 -23.33
C GLY A 400 -20.86 -15.98 -24.56
N TYR A 401 -20.75 -14.79 -25.15
CA TYR A 401 -19.89 -14.56 -26.31
C TYR A 401 -18.40 -14.73 -25.97
N VAL A 402 -17.95 -14.22 -24.82
CA VAL A 402 -16.58 -14.38 -24.32
C VAL A 402 -16.34 -15.82 -23.85
N ASN A 403 -17.29 -16.42 -23.14
CA ASN A 403 -17.16 -17.77 -22.61
C ASN A 403 -17.01 -18.83 -23.72
N ALA A 404 -17.65 -18.63 -24.87
CA ALA A 404 -17.50 -19.51 -26.03
C ALA A 404 -16.06 -19.52 -26.59
N LEU A 405 -15.36 -18.38 -26.61
CA LEU A 405 -13.96 -18.31 -27.01
C LEU A 405 -13.05 -18.94 -25.95
N TRP A 406 -13.37 -18.71 -24.66
CA TRP A 406 -12.60 -19.29 -23.55
C TRP A 406 -12.59 -20.82 -23.57
N VAL A 407 -13.74 -21.46 -23.78
CA VAL A 407 -13.82 -22.92 -23.86
C VAL A 407 -12.97 -23.46 -25.01
N ALA A 408 -12.98 -22.79 -26.16
CA ALA A 408 -12.15 -23.16 -27.30
C ALA A 408 -10.65 -23.00 -27.01
N LEU A 409 -10.26 -21.93 -26.31
CA LEU A 409 -8.87 -21.70 -25.93
C LEU A 409 -8.38 -22.76 -24.93
N LEU A 410 -9.22 -23.17 -23.98
CA LEU A 410 -8.91 -24.29 -23.08
C LEU A 410 -8.81 -25.63 -23.81
N ALA A 411 -9.65 -25.87 -24.81
CA ALA A 411 -9.57 -27.07 -25.64
C ALA A 411 -8.25 -27.09 -26.46
N GLN A 412 -7.81 -25.94 -26.98
CA GLN A 412 -6.51 -25.83 -27.64
C GLN A 412 -5.37 -26.10 -26.67
N LEU A 413 -5.41 -25.52 -25.46
CA LEU A 413 -4.41 -25.80 -24.42
C LEU A 413 -4.36 -27.29 -24.08
N GLU A 414 -5.52 -27.94 -23.95
CA GLU A 414 -5.60 -29.37 -23.68
C GLU A 414 -4.93 -30.20 -24.78
N HIS A 415 -5.12 -29.82 -26.03
CA HIS A 415 -4.47 -30.43 -27.19
C HIS A 415 -2.94 -30.22 -27.16
N ASP A 416 -2.49 -28.99 -26.90
CA ASP A 416 -1.06 -28.65 -26.91
C ASP A 416 -0.30 -29.30 -25.74
N VAL A 417 -0.94 -29.45 -24.58
CA VAL A 417 -0.38 -30.18 -23.42
C VAL A 417 -0.28 -31.67 -23.71
N ALA A 418 -1.30 -32.26 -24.34
CA ALA A 418 -1.26 -33.66 -24.75
C ALA A 418 -0.17 -33.94 -25.79
N LYS A 419 0.04 -33.03 -26.74
CA LYS A 419 1.11 -33.13 -27.76
C LYS A 419 2.52 -33.10 -27.15
N LYS A 420 2.70 -32.47 -25.98
CA LYS A 420 3.97 -32.37 -25.25
C LYS A 420 4.19 -33.53 -24.27
N GLU A 421 3.37 -34.57 -24.31
CA GLU A 421 3.43 -35.75 -23.42
C GLU A 421 3.37 -35.41 -21.92
N HIS A 422 2.84 -34.24 -21.55
CA HIS A 422 2.58 -33.90 -20.16
C HIS A 422 1.34 -34.66 -19.66
N THR A 423 1.54 -35.84 -19.09
CA THR A 423 0.50 -36.63 -18.44
C THR A 423 0.48 -36.41 -16.93
N LEU A 424 -0.64 -36.75 -16.29
CA LEU A 424 -0.70 -36.90 -14.84
C LEU A 424 0.23 -38.04 -14.37
N ARG A 425 0.49 -38.13 -13.06
CA ARG A 425 1.38 -39.16 -12.47
C ARG A 425 0.94 -40.60 -12.73
N ASP A 426 -0.34 -40.79 -13.05
CA ASP A 426 -0.99 -42.06 -13.41
C ASP A 426 -1.04 -42.29 -14.93
N GLY A 427 -0.42 -41.43 -15.74
CA GLY A 427 -0.45 -41.51 -17.21
C GLY A 427 -1.73 -40.96 -17.85
N ALA A 428 -2.68 -40.46 -17.06
CA ALA A 428 -3.93 -39.90 -17.60
C ALA A 428 -3.72 -38.53 -18.25
N LYS A 429 -4.57 -38.22 -19.25
CA LYS A 429 -4.56 -36.93 -19.94
C LYS A 429 -5.03 -35.82 -18.98
N VAL A 430 -4.35 -34.67 -18.99
CA VAL A 430 -4.81 -33.48 -18.28
C VAL A 430 -6.05 -32.92 -18.99
N HIS A 431 -7.16 -32.77 -18.27
CA HIS A 431 -8.39 -32.18 -18.81
C HIS A 431 -8.58 -30.74 -18.33
N PHE A 432 -8.94 -29.84 -19.26
CA PHE A 432 -9.31 -28.46 -18.95
C PHE A 432 -10.79 -28.18 -19.28
N VAL A 433 -11.41 -29.01 -20.12
CA VAL A 433 -12.83 -28.99 -20.46
C VAL A 433 -13.48 -30.27 -19.94
N ASP A 434 -14.76 -30.22 -19.55
CA ASP A 434 -15.50 -31.38 -19.06
C ASP A 434 -15.60 -32.47 -20.16
N PRO A 435 -15.09 -33.69 -19.94
CA PRO A 435 -15.15 -34.78 -20.92
C PRO A 435 -16.58 -35.16 -21.31
N LYS A 436 -17.56 -34.97 -20.42
CA LYS A 436 -18.98 -35.28 -20.67
C LYS A 436 -19.70 -34.14 -21.38
N ASN A 437 -19.18 -32.92 -21.29
CA ASN A 437 -19.78 -31.73 -21.89
C ASN A 437 -18.71 -30.77 -22.40
N ALA A 438 -18.37 -30.89 -23.68
CA ALA A 438 -17.36 -30.06 -24.35
C ALA A 438 -17.66 -28.54 -24.34
N ARG A 439 -18.85 -28.10 -23.91
CA ARG A 439 -19.20 -26.67 -23.74
C ARG A 439 -18.95 -26.15 -22.33
N ARG A 440 -18.59 -27.02 -21.38
CA ARG A 440 -18.41 -26.67 -19.97
C ARG A 440 -16.92 -26.69 -19.62
N PRO A 441 -16.31 -25.54 -19.26
CA PRO A 441 -14.93 -25.52 -18.81
C PRO A 441 -14.82 -26.05 -17.37
N LEU A 442 -13.78 -26.81 -17.04
CA LEU A 442 -13.46 -27.17 -15.65
C LEU A 442 -12.94 -25.96 -14.87
N PHE A 443 -12.31 -25.03 -15.57
CA PHE A 443 -11.83 -23.75 -15.06
C PHE A 443 -12.67 -22.60 -15.67
N PRO A 444 -13.77 -22.16 -15.03
CA PRO A 444 -14.57 -21.06 -15.56
C PRO A 444 -13.78 -19.75 -15.59
N LEU A 445 -14.21 -18.76 -16.38
CA LEU A 445 -13.53 -17.45 -16.48
C LEU A 445 -13.31 -16.73 -15.13
N HIS A 446 -14.14 -17.03 -14.13
CA HIS A 446 -13.95 -16.51 -12.77
C HIS A 446 -12.73 -17.12 -12.08
N ALA A 447 -12.36 -18.37 -12.39
CA ALA A 447 -11.17 -19.03 -11.85
C ALA A 447 -9.88 -18.30 -12.23
N LEU A 448 -9.82 -17.60 -13.38
CA LEU A 448 -8.65 -16.77 -13.73
C LEU A 448 -8.38 -15.65 -12.71
N ARG A 449 -9.44 -15.05 -12.14
CA ARG A 449 -9.29 -14.04 -11.08
C ARG A 449 -8.67 -14.66 -9.83
N VAL A 450 -9.19 -15.80 -9.40
CA VAL A 450 -8.66 -16.59 -8.27
C VAL A 450 -7.19 -16.91 -8.50
N SER A 451 -6.88 -17.46 -9.68
CA SER A 451 -5.53 -17.90 -10.07
C SER A 451 -4.53 -16.74 -10.03
N LEU A 452 -4.83 -15.62 -10.69
CA LEU A 452 -3.94 -14.46 -10.75
C LEU A 452 -3.73 -13.83 -9.36
N ILE A 453 -4.77 -13.72 -8.53
CA ILE A 453 -4.62 -13.21 -7.15
C ILE A 453 -3.71 -14.13 -6.33
N THR A 454 -3.92 -15.44 -6.40
CA THR A 454 -3.08 -16.42 -5.72
C THR A 454 -1.62 -16.35 -6.20
N CYS A 455 -1.38 -16.20 -7.50
CA CYS A 455 -0.02 -16.06 -8.05
C CYS A 455 0.65 -14.77 -7.55
N TYR A 456 -0.02 -13.62 -7.65
CA TYR A 456 0.55 -12.35 -7.19
C TYR A 456 0.79 -12.30 -5.68
N ALA A 457 -0.09 -12.92 -4.89
CA ALA A 457 0.07 -12.95 -3.44
C ALA A 457 1.18 -13.90 -2.98
N ILE A 458 1.25 -15.10 -3.56
CA ILE A 458 2.13 -16.15 -3.06
C ILE A 458 3.47 -16.20 -3.80
N GLU A 459 3.46 -16.13 -5.13
CA GLU A 459 4.68 -16.14 -5.94
C GLU A 459 5.28 -14.73 -6.05
N GLY A 460 4.44 -13.71 -6.20
CA GLY A 460 4.86 -12.31 -6.28
C GLY A 460 5.16 -11.66 -4.92
N GLU A 461 4.91 -12.35 -3.81
CA GLU A 461 5.11 -11.87 -2.43
C GLU A 461 4.46 -10.50 -2.14
N ILE A 462 3.41 -10.14 -2.90
CA ILE A 462 2.73 -8.85 -2.74
C ILE A 462 1.81 -8.92 -1.51
N PRO A 463 1.91 -7.98 -0.54
CA PRO A 463 1.06 -7.98 0.64
C PRO A 463 -0.43 -8.04 0.30
N THR A 464 -1.15 -8.96 0.95
CA THR A 464 -2.60 -9.17 0.75
C THR A 464 -3.45 -7.90 0.87
N PRO A 465 -3.18 -6.95 1.81
CA PRO A 465 -3.90 -5.68 1.87
C PRO A 465 -3.78 -4.86 0.59
N ILE A 466 -2.58 -4.79 0.01
CA ILE A 466 -2.27 -4.05 -1.22
C ILE A 466 -3.03 -4.67 -2.39
N LEU A 467 -2.94 -6.00 -2.57
CA LEU A 467 -3.68 -6.70 -3.63
C LEU A 467 -5.20 -6.51 -3.49
N SER A 468 -5.71 -6.65 -2.27
CA SER A 468 -7.14 -6.55 -1.97
C SER A 468 -7.69 -5.18 -2.34
N LYS A 469 -6.97 -4.09 -2.03
CA LYS A 469 -7.46 -2.72 -2.20
C LYS A 469 -7.12 -2.13 -3.57
N LEU A 470 -5.88 -2.27 -4.03
CA LEU A 470 -5.40 -1.56 -5.21
C LEU A 470 -5.60 -2.33 -6.52
N LEU A 471 -5.51 -3.67 -6.50
CA LEU A 471 -5.64 -4.48 -7.73
C LEU A 471 -7.04 -5.07 -7.91
N VAL A 472 -7.66 -5.48 -6.81
CA VAL A 472 -8.83 -6.36 -6.82
C VAL A 472 -10.14 -5.58 -6.51
N GLY A 473 -10.03 -4.45 -5.80
CA GLY A 473 -11.15 -3.57 -5.44
C GLY A 473 -12.09 -4.15 -4.37
N HIS A 474 -11.60 -5.00 -3.47
CA HIS A 474 -12.40 -5.61 -2.41
C HIS A 474 -12.70 -4.64 -1.26
N SER A 475 -13.96 -4.55 -0.87
CA SER A 475 -14.39 -3.72 0.26
C SER A 475 -13.84 -4.23 1.60
N ARG A 476 -13.73 -5.55 1.79
CA ARG A 476 -13.22 -6.21 3.01
C ARG A 476 -12.05 -7.15 2.69
N LEU A 477 -11.01 -7.15 3.53
CA LEU A 477 -9.80 -7.97 3.37
C LEU A 477 -10.08 -9.47 3.40
N ILE A 478 -11.09 -9.90 4.16
CA ILE A 478 -11.46 -11.33 4.32
C ILE A 478 -11.80 -12.00 2.99
N MET A 479 -12.31 -11.25 2.00
CA MET A 479 -12.59 -11.75 0.64
C MET A 479 -11.32 -11.98 -0.19
N THR A 480 -10.15 -11.63 0.31
CA THR A 480 -8.86 -11.87 -0.36
C THR A 480 -8.04 -12.94 0.39
N LEU A 481 -8.31 -13.11 1.69
CA LEU A 481 -7.57 -14.01 2.58
C LEU A 481 -7.73 -15.50 2.22
N HIS A 482 -8.84 -15.89 1.57
CA HIS A 482 -9.01 -17.28 1.15
C HIS A 482 -8.17 -17.65 -0.07
N TYR A 483 -7.67 -16.67 -0.84
CA TYR A 483 -6.75 -16.91 -1.97
C TYR A 483 -5.31 -17.16 -1.53
N THR A 484 -4.97 -16.78 -0.29
CA THR A 484 -3.63 -16.93 0.31
C THR A 484 -3.52 -18.15 1.22
N LYS A 485 -4.49 -19.07 1.19
CA LYS A 485 -4.39 -20.33 1.94
C LYS A 485 -3.22 -21.15 1.39
N LEU A 486 -2.09 -21.12 2.11
CA LEU A 486 -0.91 -21.92 1.79
C LEU A 486 -1.19 -23.39 2.07
N THR A 487 -0.83 -24.24 1.13
CA THR A 487 -0.78 -25.68 1.39
C THR A 487 0.44 -25.98 2.29
N PRO A 488 0.40 -27.04 3.12
CA PRO A 488 1.54 -27.42 3.96
C PRO A 488 2.85 -27.59 3.18
N VAL A 489 2.76 -28.09 1.93
CA VAL A 489 3.90 -28.25 1.03
C VAL A 489 4.50 -26.91 0.61
N MET A 490 3.64 -25.92 0.28
CA MET A 490 4.10 -24.57 -0.06
C MET A 490 4.68 -23.84 1.17
N MET A 491 4.10 -24.05 2.35
CA MET A 491 4.63 -23.49 3.60
C MET A 491 6.07 -23.98 3.84
N ALA A 492 6.32 -25.29 3.74
CA ALA A 492 7.66 -25.85 3.90
C ALA A 492 8.67 -25.28 2.89
N LYS A 493 8.26 -25.08 1.63
CA LYS A 493 9.11 -24.46 0.61
C LYS A 493 9.42 -23.00 0.93
N LYS A 494 8.40 -22.20 1.30
CA LYS A 494 8.55 -20.77 1.62
C LYS A 494 9.33 -20.53 2.90
N MET A 495 9.18 -21.37 3.91
CA MET A 495 10.01 -21.33 5.12
C MET A 495 11.49 -21.57 4.78
N ARG A 496 11.79 -22.54 3.90
CA ARG A 496 13.16 -22.79 3.45
C ARG A 496 13.75 -21.63 2.63
N GLU A 497 12.94 -20.99 1.77
CA GLU A 497 13.35 -19.78 1.04
C GLU A 497 13.58 -18.59 1.98
N ALA A 498 12.75 -18.44 3.02
CA ALA A 498 12.89 -17.40 4.03
C ALA A 498 14.12 -17.63 4.92
N GLU A 499 14.37 -18.87 5.34
CA GLU A 499 15.60 -19.27 6.03
C GLU A 499 16.83 -18.94 5.18
N GLY A 500 16.82 -19.25 3.88
CA GLY A 500 17.89 -18.87 2.95
C GLY A 500 18.12 -17.35 2.89
N LYS A 501 17.06 -16.55 2.75
CA LYS A 501 17.16 -15.06 2.73
C LYS A 501 17.64 -14.48 4.07
N ILE A 502 17.36 -15.14 5.19
CA ILE A 502 17.83 -14.74 6.52
C ILE A 502 19.33 -15.02 6.64
N ILE A 503 19.75 -16.22 6.23
CA ILE A 503 21.16 -16.63 6.20
C ILE A 503 21.99 -15.72 5.27
N ASP A 504 21.48 -15.39 4.08
CA ASP A 504 22.16 -14.51 3.12
C ASP A 504 22.30 -13.06 3.61
N LYS A 505 21.40 -12.59 4.49
CA LYS A 505 21.50 -11.27 5.14
C LYS A 505 22.37 -11.27 6.39
N GLU A 506 22.51 -12.43 7.06
CA GLU A 506 23.38 -12.57 8.23
C GLU A 506 24.86 -12.40 7.85
N ASP A 507 25.29 -12.78 6.65
CA ASP A 507 26.71 -12.70 6.22
C ASP A 507 27.30 -11.27 6.18
N ASP A 508 26.49 -10.21 6.21
CA ASP A 508 26.95 -8.81 6.15
C ASP A 508 27.14 -8.13 7.53
N SER A 509 26.82 -8.79 8.66
CA SER A 509 26.88 -8.18 10.01
C SER A 509 28.23 -8.36 10.72
N LEU A 510 28.63 -7.39 11.57
CA LEU A 510 29.84 -7.52 12.40
C LEU A 510 29.74 -8.71 13.37
N GLN A 511 28.52 -9.08 13.82
CA GLN A 511 28.31 -10.28 14.64
C GLN A 511 28.66 -11.57 13.86
N SER A 512 28.24 -11.70 12.62
CA SER A 512 28.58 -12.87 11.77
C SER A 512 30.07 -12.91 11.43
N PHE A 513 30.69 -11.75 11.20
CA PHE A 513 32.15 -11.64 11.06
C PHE A 513 32.86 -12.20 12.29
N LEU A 514 32.49 -11.76 13.50
CA LEU A 514 33.08 -12.23 14.76
C LEU A 514 32.81 -13.73 15.02
N ALA A 515 31.67 -14.25 14.57
CA ALA A 515 31.32 -15.67 14.70
C ALA A 515 32.21 -16.57 13.82
N ASN A 516 32.48 -16.13 12.59
CA ASN A 516 33.04 -16.98 11.54
C ASN A 516 34.54 -16.78 11.31
N LYS A 517 35.14 -15.67 11.76
CA LYS A 517 36.55 -15.33 11.48
C LYS A 517 37.51 -15.67 12.61
N SER A 518 38.77 -15.94 12.30
CA SER A 518 39.81 -16.21 13.30
C SER A 518 40.11 -14.96 14.14
N ILE A 519 40.69 -15.14 15.35
CA ILE A 519 41.05 -14.00 16.23
C ILE A 519 42.06 -13.06 15.55
N GLU A 520 42.95 -13.61 14.72
CA GLU A 520 43.92 -12.84 13.94
C GLU A 520 43.22 -11.98 12.88
N GLU A 521 42.28 -12.56 12.11
CA GLU A 521 41.46 -11.82 11.14
C GLU A 521 40.60 -10.74 11.81
N ILE A 522 40.06 -11.02 13.01
CA ILE A 522 39.30 -10.04 13.80
C ILE A 522 40.22 -8.87 14.20
N GLY A 523 41.47 -9.13 14.58
CA GLY A 523 42.48 -8.12 14.90
C GLY A 523 42.84 -7.20 13.74
N LEU A 524 42.68 -7.66 12.50
CA LEU A 524 42.92 -6.87 11.29
C LEU A 524 41.74 -5.93 10.95
N GLN A 525 40.58 -6.13 11.57
CA GLN A 525 39.37 -5.41 11.16
C GLN A 525 38.58 -4.73 12.29
N ALA A 526 38.81 -5.11 13.55
CA ALA A 526 38.08 -4.59 14.70
C ALA A 526 39.01 -4.12 15.83
N ALA A 527 38.62 -3.05 16.51
CA ALA A 527 39.28 -2.55 17.70
C ALA A 527 38.63 -3.10 18.98
N PHE A 528 39.46 -3.59 19.90
CA PHE A 528 39.07 -4.10 21.22
C PHE A 528 40.18 -3.75 22.23
N LYS A 529 39.85 -3.74 23.53
CA LYS A 529 40.80 -3.29 24.58
C LYS A 529 41.97 -4.25 24.78
N ASP A 530 41.69 -5.54 24.93
CA ASP A 530 42.66 -6.56 25.31
C ASP A 530 42.40 -7.92 24.60
N ILE A 531 43.48 -8.56 24.15
CA ILE A 531 43.44 -9.85 23.43
C ILE A 531 43.03 -10.99 24.37
N GLU A 532 43.46 -10.98 25.64
CA GLU A 532 43.10 -12.01 26.63
C GLU A 532 41.59 -11.99 26.89
N SER A 533 41.00 -10.80 26.99
CA SER A 533 39.56 -10.58 27.10
C SER A 533 38.79 -11.04 25.87
N LEU A 534 39.30 -10.75 24.66
CA LEU A 534 38.71 -11.22 23.41
C LEU A 534 38.73 -12.76 23.30
N GLN A 535 39.85 -13.40 23.62
CA GLN A 535 39.98 -14.85 23.65
C GLN A 535 39.02 -15.51 24.64
N THR A 536 38.85 -14.88 25.81
CA THR A 536 37.91 -15.35 26.84
C THR A 536 36.47 -15.28 26.35
N ALA A 537 36.07 -14.15 25.76
CA ALA A 537 34.72 -13.95 25.26
C ALA A 537 34.39 -14.83 24.04
N LEU A 538 35.37 -15.06 23.16
CA LEU A 538 35.22 -15.89 21.95
C LEU A 538 35.50 -17.38 22.16
N ARG A 539 35.80 -17.81 23.40
CA ARG A 539 36.02 -19.24 23.73
C ARG A 539 34.79 -20.09 23.41
N VAL A 540 33.60 -19.54 23.65
CA VAL A 540 32.32 -20.10 23.23
C VAL A 540 31.70 -19.10 22.28
N ARG A 541 31.93 -19.28 20.97
CA ARG A 541 31.39 -18.41 19.93
C ARG A 541 29.88 -18.59 19.82
N ASN A 542 29.14 -17.85 20.64
CA ASN A 542 27.69 -17.83 20.62
C ASN A 542 27.20 -16.39 20.37
N PRO A 543 26.90 -16.02 19.11
CA PRO A 543 26.41 -14.70 18.75
C PRO A 543 25.14 -14.29 19.49
N ALA A 544 24.31 -15.25 19.93
CA ALA A 544 23.11 -14.97 20.74
C ALA A 544 23.43 -14.34 22.12
N GLY A 545 24.68 -14.48 22.58
CA GLY A 545 25.17 -13.85 23.80
C GLY A 545 25.78 -12.46 23.60
N TRP A 546 25.76 -11.91 22.38
CA TRP A 546 26.32 -10.59 22.06
C TRP A 546 25.20 -9.58 21.83
N GLN A 547 25.40 -8.36 22.30
CA GLN A 547 24.44 -7.27 22.11
C GLN A 547 25.08 -6.17 21.26
N GLU A 548 24.41 -5.78 20.17
CA GLU A 548 24.76 -4.59 19.41
C GLU A 548 24.38 -3.32 20.20
N LYS A 549 25.31 -2.37 20.25
CA LYS A 549 25.19 -1.05 20.88
C LYS A 549 25.46 0.02 19.80
N SER A 550 25.03 1.26 20.04
CA SER A 550 25.27 2.38 19.11
C SER A 550 26.72 2.53 18.66
N ILE A 551 27.68 2.33 19.57
CA ILE A 551 29.11 2.54 19.32
C ILE A 551 29.90 1.25 18.99
N GLY A 552 29.27 0.07 19.00
CA GLY A 552 29.94 -1.21 18.77
C GLY A 552 29.16 -2.41 19.32
N ILE A 553 29.87 -3.49 19.68
CA ILE A 553 29.26 -4.73 20.19
C ILE A 553 29.74 -5.01 21.61
N CYS A 554 28.80 -5.39 22.48
CA CYS A 554 29.06 -5.92 23.80
C CYS A 554 29.13 -7.45 23.75
N LEU A 555 30.33 -8.01 23.94
CA LEU A 555 30.55 -9.47 23.97
C LEU A 555 30.01 -10.14 25.25
N ALA A 556 29.61 -9.35 26.24
CA ALA A 556 28.97 -9.80 27.49
C ALA A 556 27.43 -9.72 27.44
N GLY A 557 26.83 -9.48 26.27
CA GLY A 557 25.38 -9.48 26.08
C GLY A 557 24.64 -8.38 26.84
N GLY A 558 25.31 -7.28 27.17
CA GLY A 558 24.73 -6.19 27.96
C GLY A 558 24.42 -6.55 29.40
N ASN A 559 25.09 -7.55 29.97
CA ASN A 559 24.80 -7.98 31.32
C ASN A 559 25.18 -6.92 32.36
N THR A 560 24.18 -6.30 32.99
CA THR A 560 24.31 -5.24 33.99
C THR A 560 24.03 -5.73 35.42
N SER A 561 23.55 -6.97 35.59
CA SER A 561 23.07 -7.48 36.88
C SER A 561 24.21 -7.84 37.82
N PRO A 562 24.29 -7.29 39.04
CA PRO A 562 25.36 -7.58 39.99
C PRO A 562 25.16 -8.93 40.73
N LEU A 563 24.33 -9.86 40.22
CA LEU A 563 24.08 -11.15 40.86
C LEU A 563 25.40 -11.91 41.07
N VAL A 564 25.89 -11.84 42.31
CA VAL A 564 27.22 -12.23 42.80
C VAL A 564 27.49 -13.73 42.70
N GLU A 565 26.49 -14.54 42.36
CA GLU A 565 26.60 -16.01 42.35
C GLU A 565 27.68 -16.53 41.40
N HIS A 566 28.03 -15.76 40.36
CA HIS A 566 29.10 -16.13 39.43
C HIS A 566 29.93 -14.93 38.94
N ALA A 567 30.97 -14.55 39.69
CA ALA A 567 31.99 -13.59 39.23
C ALA A 567 32.69 -13.99 37.92
N SER A 568 32.53 -15.25 37.50
CA SER A 568 33.01 -15.83 36.24
C SER A 568 32.16 -15.48 35.01
N ILE A 569 30.93 -14.98 35.18
CA ILE A 569 30.08 -14.57 34.05
C ILE A 569 30.52 -13.19 33.58
N ALA A 570 30.67 -13.01 32.26
CA ALA A 570 31.02 -11.73 31.67
C ALA A 570 29.88 -10.72 31.88
N GLY A 571 30.21 -9.51 32.34
CA GLY A 571 29.25 -8.44 32.56
C GLY A 571 29.92 -7.12 32.92
N CYS A 572 29.12 -6.08 33.15
CA CYS A 572 29.63 -4.75 33.49
C CYS A 572 30.36 -4.73 34.85
N TRP A 573 30.07 -5.65 35.77
CA TRP A 573 30.75 -5.73 37.08
C TRP A 573 32.18 -6.31 37.02
N ASN A 574 32.58 -6.94 35.91
CA ASN A 574 33.94 -7.45 35.71
C ASN A 574 34.57 -6.93 34.41
N GLY A 575 34.03 -5.83 33.87
CA GLY A 575 34.49 -5.22 32.62
C GLY A 575 35.68 -4.26 32.77
N GLY A 576 36.09 -3.94 33.99
CA GLY A 576 37.19 -3.03 34.29
C GLY A 576 38.56 -3.69 34.33
N ASP A 577 39.53 -2.97 34.90
CA ASP A 577 40.93 -3.38 34.93
C ASP A 577 41.18 -4.57 35.88
N LYS A 578 42.28 -5.28 35.65
CA LYS A 578 42.65 -6.51 36.37
C LYS A 578 43.15 -6.16 37.77
N LEU A 579 42.44 -6.59 38.81
CA LEU A 579 42.76 -6.34 40.22
C LEU A 579 43.71 -7.37 40.81
N LYS A 580 43.52 -8.66 40.48
CA LYS A 580 44.38 -9.76 40.96
C LYS A 580 44.60 -10.79 39.86
N LYS A 581 45.83 -11.29 39.80
CA LYS A 581 46.24 -12.39 38.91
C LYS A 581 45.79 -13.73 39.49
N ALA A 582 45.34 -14.63 38.62
CA ALA A 582 44.88 -15.95 38.98
C ALA A 582 45.95 -16.74 39.76
N ASN A 583 45.50 -17.43 40.81
CA ASN A 583 46.29 -18.43 41.55
C ASN A 583 45.72 -19.82 41.26
N ARG A 584 46.40 -20.90 41.70
CA ARG A 584 45.97 -22.30 41.48
C ARG A 584 44.50 -22.60 41.80
N ASN A 585 43.87 -21.81 42.69
CA ASN A 585 42.51 -22.03 43.18
C ASN A 585 41.52 -20.89 42.86
N GLN A 586 41.92 -19.81 42.18
CA GLN A 586 41.05 -18.64 41.90
C GLN A 586 41.35 -18.02 40.53
N ALA A 587 40.30 -17.73 39.76
CA ALA A 587 40.39 -17.04 38.47
C ALA A 587 40.80 -15.57 38.62
N ASP A 588 41.13 -14.92 37.51
CA ASP A 588 41.47 -13.50 37.48
C ASP A 588 40.29 -12.65 37.99
N LEU A 589 40.60 -11.72 38.90
CA LEU A 589 39.62 -10.79 39.46
C LEU A 589 39.73 -9.45 38.72
N HIS A 590 38.63 -9.00 38.15
CA HIS A 590 38.52 -7.70 37.47
C HIS A 590 37.62 -6.75 38.26
N ALA A 591 37.90 -5.45 38.14
CA ALA A 591 37.05 -4.39 38.66
C ALA A 591 35.76 -4.26 37.83
N PRO A 592 34.72 -3.60 38.39
CA PRO A 592 33.60 -3.12 37.59
C PRO A 592 34.06 -2.12 36.54
N VAL A 593 33.25 -1.95 35.49
CA VAL A 593 33.48 -0.93 34.47
C VAL A 593 33.57 0.44 35.17
N PRO A 594 34.65 1.19 34.93
CA PRO A 594 34.81 2.53 35.50
C PRO A 594 33.71 3.48 35.03
N HIS A 595 33.39 4.48 35.87
CA HIS A 595 32.33 5.47 35.61
C HIS A 595 30.92 4.87 35.40
N GLY A 596 30.69 3.63 35.84
CA GLY A 596 29.37 3.02 35.91
C GLY A 596 29.09 1.96 34.85
N ILE A 597 27.86 1.47 34.89
CA ILE A 597 27.34 0.44 33.99
C ILE A 597 27.12 1.06 32.60
N GLU A 598 27.28 0.26 31.54
CA GLU A 598 27.14 0.68 30.14
C GLU A 598 28.20 1.66 29.60
N ASN A 599 29.22 2.02 30.39
CA ASN A 599 30.39 2.74 29.90
C ASN A 599 31.31 1.84 29.04
N CYS A 600 30.83 1.46 27.87
CA CYS A 600 31.44 0.43 27.03
C CYS A 600 32.84 0.81 26.54
N ILE A 601 33.14 2.10 26.37
CA ILE A 601 34.44 2.58 25.89
C ILE A 601 35.62 2.23 26.82
N ARG A 602 35.36 1.99 28.11
CA ARG A 602 36.35 1.54 29.11
C ARG A 602 36.22 0.07 29.47
N CYS A 603 35.22 -0.61 28.91
CA CYS A 603 34.93 -2.01 29.16
C CYS A 603 35.81 -2.94 28.31
N ARG A 604 36.40 -3.96 28.94
CA ARG A 604 37.21 -4.98 28.25
C ARG A 604 36.41 -5.89 27.31
N TRP A 605 35.08 -5.97 27.49
CA TRP A 605 34.17 -6.78 26.67
C TRP A 605 33.69 -6.06 25.40
N PHE A 606 34.14 -4.82 25.20
CA PHE A 606 33.72 -4.00 24.08
C PHE A 606 34.60 -4.25 22.85
N ILE A 607 33.94 -4.38 21.69
CA ILE A 607 34.58 -4.49 20.38
C ILE A 607 33.85 -3.59 19.39
N THR A 608 34.60 -2.91 18.52
CA THR A 608 34.04 -2.00 17.52
C THR A 608 34.83 -2.07 16.22
N SER A 609 34.32 -1.47 15.15
CA SER A 609 34.94 -1.45 13.82
C SER A 609 34.76 -0.09 13.15
N ILE A 610 35.39 0.11 12.00
CA ILE A 610 35.29 1.36 11.22
C ILE A 610 33.84 1.74 10.87
N ARG A 611 32.92 0.77 10.83
CA ARG A 611 31.50 0.99 10.59
C ARG A 611 30.84 1.92 11.64
N TYR A 612 31.35 1.91 12.87
CA TYR A 612 30.81 2.72 13.97
C TYR A 612 31.52 4.07 14.15
N ILE A 613 32.42 4.47 13.24
CA ILE A 613 33.25 5.67 13.41
C ILE A 613 32.42 6.94 13.63
N GLN A 614 31.30 7.11 12.91
CA GLN A 614 30.42 8.26 13.08
C GLN A 614 29.75 8.27 14.45
N SER A 615 29.27 7.11 14.92
CA SER A 615 28.66 7.00 16.25
C SER A 615 29.68 7.19 17.37
N LEU A 616 30.91 6.71 17.20
CA LEU A 616 32.02 6.93 18.15
C LEU A 616 32.35 8.42 18.25
N THR A 617 32.41 9.15 17.13
CA THR A 617 32.63 10.60 17.14
C THR A 617 31.50 11.35 17.84
N ALA A 618 30.24 10.97 17.57
CA ALA A 618 29.08 11.55 18.24
C ALA A 618 29.08 11.27 19.75
N HIS A 619 29.48 10.07 20.17
CA HIS A 619 29.62 9.73 21.58
C HIS A 619 30.75 10.52 22.24
N PHE A 620 31.90 10.69 21.56
CA PHE A 620 32.99 11.54 22.02
C PHE A 620 32.52 12.98 22.29
N ASN A 621 31.74 13.57 21.37
CA ASN A 621 31.20 14.93 21.55
C ASN A 621 30.27 15.04 22.77
N ASN A 622 29.45 14.02 23.03
CA ASN A 622 28.59 13.96 24.21
C ASN A 622 29.40 13.87 25.51
N LEU A 623 30.41 12.99 25.56
CA LEU A 623 31.31 12.91 26.72
C LEU A 623 32.02 14.25 26.97
N SER A 624 32.37 14.97 25.90
CA SER A 624 33.02 16.29 25.98
C SER A 624 32.09 17.30 26.60
N TYR A 625 30.81 17.28 26.24
CA TYR A 625 29.80 18.15 26.81
C TYR A 625 29.61 17.89 28.31
N HIS A 626 29.49 16.63 28.72
CA HIS A 626 29.36 16.26 30.13
C HIS A 626 30.58 16.65 30.98
N ALA A 627 31.79 16.47 30.45
CA ALA A 627 33.01 16.92 31.11
C ALA A 627 33.01 18.43 31.34
N THR A 628 32.64 19.22 30.32
CA THR A 628 32.58 20.67 30.39
C THR A 628 31.53 21.15 31.39
N GLU A 629 30.33 20.56 31.39
CA GLU A 629 29.26 20.93 32.32
C GLU A 629 29.61 20.63 33.77
N ALA A 630 30.18 19.45 34.06
CA ALA A 630 30.63 19.12 35.42
C ALA A 630 31.74 20.07 35.90
N ALA A 631 32.67 20.45 35.02
CA ALA A 631 33.73 21.41 35.32
C ALA A 631 33.18 22.83 35.55
N LYS A 632 32.18 23.27 34.77
CA LYS A 632 31.52 24.58 34.92
C LYS A 632 30.83 24.70 36.27
N ILE A 633 30.06 23.69 36.68
CA ILE A 633 29.42 23.66 38.01
C ILE A 633 30.47 23.68 39.13
N ALA A 634 31.58 22.95 38.97
CA ALA A 634 32.67 22.99 39.95
C ALA A 634 33.25 24.40 40.09
N ALA A 635 33.50 25.10 38.97
CA ALA A 635 34.03 26.47 38.97
C ALA A 635 33.07 27.50 39.59
N GLU A 636 31.76 27.38 39.34
CA GLU A 636 30.74 28.22 39.97
C GLU A 636 30.73 28.05 41.50
N LEU A 637 30.81 26.80 41.98
CA LEU A 637 30.88 26.49 43.41
C LEU A 637 32.18 26.97 44.07
N GLU A 638 33.31 26.91 43.36
CA GLU A 638 34.58 27.49 43.82
C GLU A 638 34.48 29.02 43.98
N GLY A 639 33.73 29.71 43.10
CA GLY A 639 33.45 31.14 43.24
C GLY A 639 32.59 31.47 44.47
N GLU A 640 31.56 30.66 44.75
CA GLU A 640 30.77 30.77 45.99
C GLU A 640 31.62 30.50 47.24
N GLN A 641 32.50 29.49 47.19
CA GLN A 641 33.44 29.15 48.26
C GLN A 641 34.39 30.31 48.54
N ALA A 642 34.98 30.92 47.50
CA ALA A 642 35.85 32.08 47.65
C ALA A 642 35.16 33.25 48.34
N SER A 643 33.89 33.52 48.00
CA SER A 643 33.10 34.58 48.64
C SER A 643 32.84 34.31 50.13
N LEU A 644 32.62 33.05 50.52
CA LEU A 644 32.44 32.67 51.91
C LEU A 644 33.75 32.68 52.70
N LEU A 645 34.88 32.31 52.07
CA LEU A 645 36.20 32.41 52.68
C LEU A 645 36.61 33.87 52.91
N ASP A 646 36.27 34.77 51.98
CA ASP A 646 36.45 36.21 52.17
C ASP A 646 35.59 36.73 53.34
N GLU A 647 34.33 36.31 53.44
CA GLU A 647 33.45 36.67 54.58
C GLU A 647 34.00 36.13 55.91
N GLU A 648 34.49 34.88 55.94
CA GLU A 648 35.16 34.30 57.11
C GLU A 648 36.38 35.12 57.53
N TYR A 649 37.21 35.52 56.56
CA TYR A 649 38.36 36.39 56.80
C TYR A 649 37.94 37.76 57.38
N PHE A 650 36.90 38.41 56.83
CA PHE A 650 36.39 39.67 57.37
C PHE A 650 35.79 39.52 58.77
N CYS A 651 35.14 38.40 59.09
CA CYS A 651 34.67 38.10 60.44
C CYS A 651 35.84 37.97 61.42
N GLU A 652 36.90 37.27 61.03
CA GLU A 652 38.11 37.10 61.85
C GLU A 652 38.82 38.43 62.13
N VAL A 653 39.03 39.26 61.10
CA VAL A 653 39.66 40.58 61.24
C VAL A 653 38.85 41.52 62.14
N ASN A 654 37.51 41.44 62.09
CA ASN A 654 36.62 42.27 62.89
C ASN A 654 36.30 41.68 64.29
N GLY A 655 36.85 40.51 64.63
CA GLY A 655 36.59 39.83 65.92
C GLY A 655 35.17 39.31 66.08
N ALA A 656 34.43 39.09 64.98
CA ALA A 656 33.07 38.57 64.97
C ALA A 656 33.05 37.05 64.66
N PRO A 657 32.13 36.25 65.24
CA PRO A 657 32.03 34.82 64.95
C PRO A 657 31.41 34.56 63.56
N PHE A 658 32.03 33.68 62.77
CA PHE A 658 31.52 33.26 61.46
C PHE A 658 30.38 32.24 61.62
N SER A 659 29.20 32.55 61.06
CA SER A 659 27.96 31.78 61.25
C SER A 659 27.65 30.76 60.14
N LYS A 660 28.42 30.73 59.05
CA LYS A 660 28.13 29.95 57.83
C LYS A 660 29.03 28.71 57.64
N ARG A 661 29.62 28.16 58.71
CA ARG A 661 30.55 27.00 58.64
C ARG A 661 29.94 25.75 57.98
N ASP A 662 28.67 25.47 58.25
CA ASP A 662 27.97 24.32 57.64
C ASP A 662 27.75 24.50 56.13
N GLN A 663 27.58 25.74 55.67
CA GLN A 663 27.45 26.05 54.25
C GLN A 663 28.78 25.82 53.53
N LEU A 664 29.90 26.21 54.14
CA LEU A 664 31.24 25.98 53.59
C LEU A 664 31.52 24.47 53.42
N ASN A 665 31.30 23.67 54.46
CA ASN A 665 31.48 22.20 54.40
C ASN A 665 30.58 21.54 53.32
N SER A 666 29.36 22.05 53.14
CA SER A 666 28.44 21.57 52.11
C SER A 666 28.96 21.88 50.70
N ILE A 667 29.49 23.09 50.49
CA ILE A 667 30.08 23.51 49.22
C ILE A 667 31.33 22.69 48.92
N ASP A 668 32.23 22.47 49.88
CA ASP A 668 33.44 21.64 49.70
C ASP A 668 33.10 20.24 49.19
N ARG A 669 32.13 19.57 49.83
CA ARG A 669 31.65 18.25 49.38
C ARG A 669 31.09 18.29 47.96
N ARG A 670 30.37 19.36 47.60
CA ARG A 670 29.79 19.52 46.24
C ARG A 670 30.89 19.76 45.20
N ILE A 671 31.90 20.58 45.50
CA ILE A 671 33.06 20.81 44.64
C ILE A 671 33.79 19.50 44.38
N GLU A 672 34.15 18.75 45.43
CA GLU A 672 34.83 17.45 45.30
C GLU A 672 34.04 16.46 44.45
N ARG A 673 32.72 16.41 44.62
CA ARG A 673 31.85 15.58 43.78
C ARG A 673 31.92 15.98 42.30
N GLN A 674 31.78 17.26 41.99
CA GLN A 674 31.79 17.72 40.59
C GLN A 674 33.17 17.59 39.93
N LYS A 675 34.25 17.82 40.69
CA LYS A 675 35.62 17.57 40.22
C LYS A 675 35.87 16.10 39.92
N SER A 676 35.43 15.21 40.80
CA SER A 676 35.54 13.75 40.58
C SER A 676 34.74 13.31 39.35
N GLU A 677 33.55 13.87 39.15
CA GLU A 677 32.71 13.58 37.97
C GLU A 677 33.37 14.07 36.68
N ALA A 678 33.86 15.33 36.66
CA ALA A 678 34.56 15.90 35.52
C ALA A 678 35.82 15.10 35.15
N ASP A 679 36.57 14.63 36.14
CA ASP A 679 37.74 13.78 35.94
C ASP A 679 37.37 12.41 35.33
N GLU A 680 36.27 11.77 35.75
CA GLU A 680 35.81 10.53 35.14
C GLU A 680 35.33 10.71 33.69
N TYR A 681 34.58 11.77 33.36
CA TYR A 681 34.25 12.09 31.96
C TYR A 681 35.51 12.39 31.13
N CYS A 682 36.52 13.05 31.69
CA CYS A 682 37.80 13.26 31.01
C CYS A 682 38.52 11.94 30.70
N LYS A 683 38.51 10.99 31.64
CA LYS A 683 39.07 9.64 31.41
C LYS A 683 38.30 8.89 30.34
N ASP A 684 36.97 9.02 30.30
CA ASP A 684 36.11 8.42 29.28
C ASP A 684 36.39 8.99 27.89
N LEU A 685 36.55 10.31 27.79
CA LEU A 685 36.98 11.00 26.57
C LEU A 685 38.29 10.46 26.04
N VAL A 686 39.30 10.35 26.91
CA VAL A 686 40.62 9.83 26.53
C VAL A 686 40.50 8.38 26.04
N ALA A 687 39.72 7.54 26.72
CA ALA A 687 39.50 6.16 26.30
C ALA A 687 38.75 6.06 24.96
N CYS A 688 37.70 6.85 24.75
CA CYS A 688 36.98 6.91 23.48
C CYS A 688 37.90 7.36 22.32
N PHE A 689 38.71 8.39 22.55
CA PHE A 689 39.70 8.85 21.58
C PHE A 689 40.74 7.78 21.23
N GLN A 690 41.22 7.03 22.22
CA GLN A 690 42.14 5.90 21.98
C GLN A 690 41.48 4.81 21.12
N VAL A 691 40.21 4.50 21.34
CA VAL A 691 39.45 3.54 20.52
C VAL A 691 39.32 4.05 19.08
N ILE A 692 38.92 5.31 18.88
CA ILE A 692 38.83 5.95 17.56
C ILE A 692 40.17 5.87 16.83
N ARG A 693 41.27 6.26 17.49
CA ARG A 693 42.62 6.18 16.93
C ARG A 693 43.00 4.77 16.52
N LYS A 694 42.65 3.77 17.34
CA LYS A 694 42.93 2.35 17.06
C LYS A 694 42.15 1.86 15.84
N VAL A 695 40.87 2.24 15.72
CA VAL A 695 40.05 1.91 14.53
C VAL A 695 40.64 2.53 13.27
N LEU A 696 41.04 3.81 13.33
CA LEU A 696 41.64 4.50 12.19
C LEU A 696 43.02 3.93 11.81
N SER A 697 43.84 3.53 12.78
CA SER A 697 45.14 2.93 12.49
C SER A 697 45.01 1.52 11.88
N ILE A 698 43.97 0.77 12.27
CA ILE A 698 43.62 -0.51 11.64
C ILE A 698 43.19 -0.29 10.19
N GLU A 699 42.40 0.76 9.91
CA GLU A 699 41.95 1.04 8.54
C GLU A 699 43.10 1.49 7.63
N GLN A 700 44.02 2.32 8.15
CA GLN A 700 45.21 2.78 7.42
C GLN A 700 46.16 1.64 7.01
N SER A 701 46.16 0.52 7.75
CA SER A 701 47.03 -0.63 7.46
C SER A 701 46.41 -1.65 6.51
N ARG A 702 45.16 -1.45 6.03
CA ARG A 702 44.48 -2.36 5.08
C ARG A 702 44.91 -2.13 3.62
N GLU A 703 45.22 -3.22 2.92
CA GLU A 703 45.64 -3.20 1.51
C GLU A 703 44.57 -2.66 0.55
N GLU A 704 44.97 -2.16 -0.63
CA GLU A 704 44.06 -1.55 -1.64
C GLU A 704 43.08 -2.53 -2.30
N HIS A 705 43.35 -3.84 -2.22
CA HIS A 705 42.55 -4.88 -2.87
C HIS A 705 41.37 -5.38 -2.03
N ASP A 706 41.33 -5.06 -0.72
CA ASP A 706 40.22 -5.41 0.17
C ASP A 706 39.14 -4.31 0.12
N ARG A 707 38.22 -4.41 -0.84
CA ARG A 707 37.19 -3.37 -1.11
C ARG A 707 35.84 -3.62 -0.45
N LYS A 708 35.62 -4.80 0.16
CA LYS A 708 34.38 -5.06 0.91
C LYS A 708 34.54 -4.41 2.29
N ASP A 709 33.65 -3.48 2.61
CA ASP A 709 33.65 -2.67 3.85
C ASP A 709 34.79 -1.67 4.06
N LYS A 710 35.71 -1.51 3.10
CA LYS A 710 36.65 -0.39 3.10
C LYS A 710 35.86 0.89 2.88
N VAL A 711 36.00 1.87 3.76
CA VAL A 711 35.35 3.18 3.57
C VAL A 711 36.08 3.87 2.41
N ILE A 712 35.55 3.73 1.19
CA ILE A 712 36.12 4.25 -0.07
C ILE A 712 36.31 5.79 -0.03
N ALA A 713 35.70 6.47 0.94
CA ALA A 713 35.77 7.92 1.12
C ALA A 713 37.04 8.43 1.86
N LEU A 714 37.90 7.56 2.37
CA LEU A 714 39.18 7.96 2.97
C LEU A 714 40.30 7.75 1.94
N GLY A 715 40.48 8.73 1.05
CA GLY A 715 41.71 8.85 0.28
C GLY A 715 42.87 9.27 1.20
N SER A 716 43.80 10.08 0.68
CA SER A 716 45.05 10.49 1.37
C SER A 716 44.84 10.91 2.83
N ALA A 717 45.92 11.00 3.65
CA ALA A 717 45.83 11.40 5.07
C ALA A 717 44.99 12.67 5.36
N GLN A 718 44.71 13.49 4.36
CA GLN A 718 43.79 14.64 4.41
C GLN A 718 42.31 14.26 4.55
N ASP A 719 41.86 13.09 4.07
CA ASP A 719 40.45 12.65 4.15
C ASP A 719 40.09 12.05 5.52
N ILE A 720 41.10 11.66 6.30
CA ILE A 720 40.96 11.19 7.70
C ILE A 720 40.95 12.40 8.66
N SER A 721 41.52 13.54 8.24
CA SER A 721 41.59 14.77 9.02
C SER A 721 40.26 15.30 9.59
N PRO A 722 39.08 15.17 8.93
CA PRO A 722 37.81 15.62 9.48
C PRO A 722 37.37 14.84 10.73
N PHE A 723 37.76 13.57 10.86
CA PHE A 723 37.48 12.76 12.06
C PHE A 723 38.44 13.07 13.22
N PHE A 724 39.56 13.74 12.94
CA PHE A 724 40.49 14.29 13.93
C PHE A 724 40.22 15.76 14.26
N SER A 725 39.26 16.43 13.60
CA SER A 725 38.82 17.76 14.02
C SER A 725 37.87 17.62 15.21
N PHE A 726 38.44 17.27 16.36
CA PHE A 726 37.76 17.42 17.64
C PHE A 726 37.26 18.85 17.75
N LEU A 727 36.07 19.02 18.31
CA LEU A 727 35.51 20.33 18.61
C LEU A 727 36.36 21.00 19.71
N ASP A 728 37.54 21.51 19.36
CA ASP A 728 38.23 22.52 20.17
C ASP A 728 37.57 23.87 19.89
N THR A 729 36.30 23.95 20.29
CA THR A 729 35.46 25.13 20.07
C THR A 729 35.20 25.78 21.41
N LYS A 730 35.66 27.03 21.55
CA LYS A 730 35.32 27.87 22.71
C LYS A 730 33.84 28.26 22.78
N SER A 731 33.08 27.96 21.73
CA SER A 731 31.66 28.28 21.59
C SER A 731 30.80 27.15 22.16
N GLU A 732 30.11 27.42 23.26
CA GLU A 732 29.10 26.52 23.83
C GLU A 732 28.00 26.22 22.80
N PHE A 733 27.57 27.23 22.04
CA PHE A 733 26.53 27.06 21.02
C PHE A 733 26.91 26.06 19.92
N ARG A 734 28.18 26.08 19.49
CA ARG A 734 28.67 25.14 18.48
C ARG A 734 28.58 23.70 18.96
N GLN A 735 29.02 23.45 20.19
CA GLN A 735 28.98 22.14 20.81
C GLN A 735 27.53 21.65 20.93
N LEU A 736 26.63 22.53 21.37
CA LEU A 736 25.20 22.26 21.50
C LEU A 736 24.51 21.94 20.16
N ILE A 737 24.87 22.64 19.07
CA ILE A 737 24.39 22.31 17.72
C ILE A 737 24.81 20.88 17.35
N GLN A 738 26.09 20.54 17.52
CA GLN A 738 26.61 19.24 17.09
C GLN A 738 25.92 18.10 17.84
N ILE A 739 25.83 18.17 19.18
CA ILE A 739 25.24 17.08 19.97
C ILE A 739 23.73 16.92 19.69
N CYS A 740 23.03 18.02 19.37
CA CYS A 740 21.63 17.96 18.97
C CYS A 740 21.43 17.38 17.56
N ASP A 741 22.33 17.66 16.62
CA ASP A 741 22.34 17.07 15.28
C ASP A 741 22.64 15.56 15.36
N ASP A 742 23.64 15.18 16.16
CA ASP A 742 24.01 13.77 16.40
C ASP A 742 22.85 12.97 17.04
N ALA A 743 22.11 13.58 17.97
CA ALA A 743 20.96 12.98 18.64
C ALA A 743 19.74 12.73 17.73
N GLU A 744 19.69 13.32 16.53
CA GLU A 744 18.65 12.97 15.55
C GLU A 744 18.96 11.65 14.82
N VAL A 745 20.25 11.33 14.68
CA VAL A 745 20.74 10.13 13.99
C VAL A 745 20.87 8.95 14.95
N PHE A 746 21.37 9.16 16.17
CA PHE A 746 21.67 8.10 17.13
C PHE A 746 20.70 8.11 18.32
N ALA A 747 19.82 7.10 18.37
CA ALA A 747 18.75 7.01 19.37
C ALA A 747 19.27 6.94 20.83
N ASP A 748 20.32 6.14 21.09
CA ASP A 748 20.91 6.03 22.43
C ASP A 748 21.40 7.41 22.93
N LEU A 749 22.06 8.18 22.06
CA LEU A 749 22.55 9.53 22.39
C LEU A 749 21.41 10.53 22.58
N LYS A 750 20.28 10.35 21.87
CA LYS A 750 19.07 11.15 22.08
C LYS A 750 18.52 11.00 23.49
N ASP A 751 18.49 9.77 24.00
CA ASP A 751 17.95 9.47 25.32
C ASP A 751 18.87 10.02 26.42
N ASP A 752 20.18 9.98 26.22
CA ASP A 752 21.14 10.62 27.13
C ASP A 752 21.04 12.14 27.08
N LEU A 753 20.95 12.72 25.88
CA LEU A 753 20.81 14.17 25.71
C LEU A 753 19.54 14.71 26.38
N LYS A 754 18.41 13.98 26.31
CA LYS A 754 17.14 14.32 26.97
C LYS A 754 17.24 14.38 28.50
N LYS A 755 18.24 13.73 29.13
CA LYS A 755 18.48 13.81 30.58
C LYS A 755 19.21 15.10 30.96
N THR A 756 19.69 15.87 29.98
CA THR A 756 20.43 17.12 30.17
C THR A 756 19.60 18.33 29.76
N MET A 757 20.07 19.51 30.16
CA MET A 757 19.48 20.77 29.72
C MET A 757 19.94 21.21 28.33
N ALA A 758 20.79 20.44 27.63
CA ALA A 758 21.43 20.84 26.37
C ALA A 758 20.45 21.32 25.29
N ILE A 759 19.33 20.60 25.11
CA ILE A 759 18.28 20.95 24.14
C ILE A 759 17.72 22.33 24.47
N ASN A 760 17.40 22.56 25.75
CA ASN A 760 16.87 23.82 26.26
C ASN A 760 17.90 24.96 26.14
N HIS A 761 19.16 24.74 26.48
CA HIS A 761 20.23 25.74 26.31
C HIS A 761 20.36 26.17 24.85
N ARG A 762 20.46 25.22 23.92
CA ARG A 762 20.54 25.50 22.48
C ARG A 762 19.32 26.27 21.99
N SER A 763 18.12 25.81 22.35
CA SER A 763 16.86 26.45 21.95
C SER A 763 16.75 27.88 22.51
N ASN A 764 17.20 28.12 23.75
CA ASN A 764 17.22 29.44 24.35
C ASN A 764 18.20 30.40 23.63
N MET A 765 19.35 29.90 23.19
CA MET A 765 20.29 30.68 22.36
C MET A 765 19.66 31.05 21.00
N LEU A 766 18.98 30.11 20.34
CA LEU A 766 18.23 30.37 19.11
C LEU A 766 17.08 31.37 19.33
N ASN A 767 16.33 31.23 20.42
CA ASN A 767 15.25 32.18 20.77
C ASN A 767 15.79 33.58 21.05
N THR A 768 16.96 33.68 21.69
CA THR A 768 17.63 34.97 21.92
C THR A 768 18.00 35.62 20.58
N MET A 769 18.47 34.83 19.61
CA MET A 769 18.74 35.30 18.26
C MET A 769 17.46 35.78 17.55
N LEU A 770 16.37 35.01 17.63
CA LEU A 770 15.07 35.39 17.08
C LEU A 770 14.55 36.71 17.68
N MET A 771 14.54 36.83 19.01
CA MET A 771 14.05 38.03 19.71
C MET A 771 14.85 39.28 19.36
N ARG A 772 16.18 39.17 19.25
CA ARG A 772 17.06 40.30 18.90
C ARG A 772 16.80 40.81 17.47
N MET A 773 16.38 39.94 16.55
CA MET A 773 15.93 40.33 15.20
C MET A 773 14.44 40.66 15.13
N GLY A 774 13.76 40.73 16.28
CA GLY A 774 12.37 41.11 16.37
C GLY A 774 11.40 40.00 15.98
N TYR A 775 11.78 38.72 16.02
CA TYR A 775 10.87 37.57 15.85
C TYR A 775 10.39 37.02 17.20
N GLN A 776 9.24 36.32 17.22
CA GLN A 776 8.78 35.63 18.41
C GLN A 776 9.69 34.43 18.79
N PRO A 777 9.94 34.17 20.09
CA PRO A 777 10.73 33.03 20.55
C PRO A 777 9.91 31.73 20.50
N ILE A 778 9.68 31.21 19.30
CA ILE A 778 8.76 30.08 19.08
C ILE A 778 9.21 28.79 19.78
N LEU A 779 10.52 28.55 19.92
CA LEU A 779 11.03 27.29 20.49
C LEU A 779 10.75 27.19 21.99
N MET A 780 10.57 28.32 22.70
CA MET A 780 10.20 28.31 24.13
C MET A 780 8.81 27.72 24.41
N GLN A 781 7.93 27.67 23.40
CA GLN A 781 6.56 27.17 23.55
C GLN A 781 6.44 25.66 23.26
N LEU A 782 7.55 25.01 22.93
CA LEU A 782 7.61 23.63 22.48
C LEU A 782 8.18 22.70 23.56
N ASP A 783 7.79 21.43 23.51
CA ASP A 783 8.40 20.39 24.33
C ASP A 783 9.82 20.02 23.84
N ASP A 784 10.59 19.32 24.67
CA ASP A 784 12.00 19.00 24.36
C ASP A 784 12.17 18.25 23.02
N GLU A 785 11.20 17.42 22.63
CA GLU A 785 11.27 16.67 21.37
C GLU A 785 10.99 17.56 20.14
N ALA A 786 9.99 18.43 20.21
CA ALA A 786 9.72 19.40 19.16
C ALA A 786 10.84 20.45 19.09
N GLN A 787 11.39 20.88 20.23
CA GLN A 787 12.57 21.75 20.29
C GLN A 787 13.76 21.11 19.58
N LEU A 788 14.09 19.83 19.86
CA LEU A 788 15.20 19.13 19.22
C LEU A 788 15.05 19.16 17.69
N LYS A 789 13.91 18.69 17.18
CA LYS A 789 13.63 18.59 15.73
C LYS A 789 13.57 19.95 15.04
N LEU A 790 12.78 20.89 15.56
CA LEU A 790 12.61 22.20 14.92
C LEU A 790 13.86 23.08 15.05
N GLY A 791 14.60 22.93 16.15
CA GLY A 791 15.92 23.54 16.29
C GLY A 791 16.92 23.03 15.26
N ASN A 792 16.96 21.70 15.00
CA ASN A 792 17.82 21.13 13.96
C ASN A 792 17.40 21.58 12.56
N VAL A 793 16.10 21.63 12.26
CA VAL A 793 15.58 22.16 10.99
C VAL A 793 16.05 23.60 10.76
N MET A 794 15.91 24.46 11.77
CA MET A 794 16.33 25.85 11.70
C MET A 794 17.84 25.95 11.44
N VAL A 795 18.64 25.24 12.23
CA VAL A 795 20.10 25.24 12.10
C VAL A 795 20.53 24.69 10.73
N ASN A 796 19.98 23.57 10.27
CA ASN A 796 20.33 22.98 8.97
C ASN A 796 19.98 23.91 7.79
N ALA A 797 18.86 24.63 7.87
CA ALA A 797 18.52 25.65 6.88
C ALA A 797 19.54 26.80 6.87
N MET A 798 19.95 27.26 8.05
CA MET A 798 21.00 28.29 8.18
C MET A 798 22.35 27.79 7.65
N LEU A 799 22.73 26.55 7.94
CA LEU A 799 23.97 25.93 7.45
C LEU A 799 23.98 25.87 5.92
N ASN A 800 22.89 25.39 5.30
CA ASN A 800 22.78 25.33 3.84
C ASN A 800 22.88 26.72 3.19
N ALA A 801 22.36 27.75 3.86
CA ALA A 801 22.42 29.12 3.36
C ALA A 801 23.84 29.73 3.40
N THR A 802 24.77 29.19 4.19
CA THR A 802 26.18 29.62 4.20
C THR A 802 26.96 29.26 2.94
N LYS A 803 26.48 28.29 2.14
CA LYS A 803 27.13 27.74 0.94
C LYS A 803 28.53 27.11 1.17
N GLU A 804 28.94 26.88 2.41
CA GLU A 804 30.17 26.17 2.73
C GLU A 804 29.94 24.64 2.61
N PRO A 805 30.72 23.91 1.79
CA PRO A 805 30.53 22.48 1.59
C PRO A 805 30.92 21.62 2.80
N ASP A 806 31.80 22.13 3.67
CA ASP A 806 32.20 21.47 4.90
C ASP A 806 31.23 21.85 6.05
N LYS A 807 30.38 20.89 6.45
CA LYS A 807 29.40 21.07 7.52
C LYS A 807 30.04 21.56 8.82
N SER A 808 31.26 21.11 9.15
CA SER A 808 31.95 21.52 10.37
C SER A 808 32.36 22.99 10.31
N LYS A 809 32.90 23.46 9.17
CA LYS A 809 33.23 24.88 8.98
C LYS A 809 31.99 25.76 8.95
N ALA A 810 30.91 25.30 8.30
CA ALA A 810 29.63 25.99 8.27
C ALA A 810 29.07 26.19 9.69
N MET A 811 29.13 25.15 10.54
CA MET A 811 28.71 25.26 11.94
C MET A 811 29.62 26.21 12.74
N THR A 812 30.93 26.26 12.46
CA THR A 812 31.85 27.23 13.13
C THR A 812 31.46 28.65 12.76
N MET A 813 31.20 28.88 11.47
CA MET A 813 30.78 30.18 10.95
C MET A 813 29.46 30.62 11.61
N LEU A 814 28.50 29.69 11.69
CA LEU A 814 27.22 29.92 12.38
C LEU A 814 27.40 30.28 13.85
N SER A 815 28.27 29.58 14.58
CA SER A 815 28.49 29.85 15.99
C SER A 815 29.18 31.18 16.24
N THR A 816 30.15 31.56 15.38
CA THR A 816 30.78 32.88 15.46
C THR A 816 29.78 34.02 15.29
N TYR A 817 28.71 33.86 14.53
CA TYR A 817 27.68 34.91 14.40
C TYR A 817 26.94 35.18 15.71
N LEU A 818 26.78 34.16 16.55
CA LEU A 818 26.13 34.28 17.85
C LEU A 818 27.11 34.84 18.89
N ASP A 819 28.35 34.36 18.91
CA ASP A 819 29.37 34.76 19.90
C ASP A 819 29.92 36.18 19.68
N THR A 820 29.97 36.66 18.43
CA THR A 820 30.49 38.02 18.09
C THR A 820 29.40 39.08 17.99
N GLU A 821 28.14 38.72 18.26
CA GLU A 821 26.95 39.56 18.04
C GLU A 821 26.84 40.13 16.60
N ALA A 822 27.51 39.49 15.62
CA ALA A 822 27.59 39.94 14.23
C ALA A 822 26.35 39.62 13.37
N TYR A 823 25.31 39.01 13.96
CA TYR A 823 24.06 38.64 13.30
C TYR A 823 23.35 39.81 12.59
N LEU A 824 23.64 41.06 12.98
CA LEU A 824 23.12 42.28 12.34
C LEU A 824 23.62 42.48 10.90
N LYS A 825 24.70 41.81 10.47
CA LYS A 825 25.26 41.98 9.12
C LYS A 825 24.70 41.03 8.06
N ASP A 826 24.00 39.97 8.45
CA ASP A 826 23.58 38.90 7.51
C ASP A 826 22.16 38.37 7.84
N ALA A 827 21.16 39.26 7.78
CA ALA A 827 19.75 38.96 8.08
C ALA A 827 19.16 37.79 7.27
N GLY A 828 19.74 37.49 6.09
CA GLY A 828 19.27 36.42 5.21
C GLY A 828 19.42 35.01 5.78
N LEU A 829 20.42 34.74 6.63
CA LEU A 829 20.58 33.39 7.22
C LEU A 829 19.44 33.08 8.19
N LEU A 830 19.10 34.02 9.07
CA LEU A 830 18.03 33.83 10.04
C LEU A 830 16.66 33.73 9.36
N GLU A 831 16.42 34.53 8.31
CA GLU A 831 15.19 34.45 7.51
C GLU A 831 14.98 33.05 6.90
N GLN A 832 16.05 32.43 6.38
CA GLN A 832 15.99 31.05 5.87
C GLN A 832 15.65 30.05 6.98
N GLY A 833 16.24 30.21 8.18
CA GLY A 833 15.92 29.40 9.35
C GLY A 833 14.45 29.53 9.78
N VAL A 834 13.91 30.75 9.77
CA VAL A 834 12.49 31.03 10.08
C VAL A 834 11.56 30.41 9.04
N GLN A 835 11.83 30.61 7.74
CA GLN A 835 11.04 30.03 6.64
C GLN A 835 11.00 28.49 6.70
N ALA A 836 12.10 27.86 7.11
CA ALA A 836 12.15 26.41 7.28
C ALA A 836 11.24 25.91 8.41
N ILE A 837 11.15 26.64 9.53
CA ILE A 837 10.19 26.31 10.60
C ILE A 837 8.76 26.55 10.13
N GLU A 838 8.47 27.67 9.47
CA GLU A 838 7.12 27.99 8.98
C GLU A 838 6.62 26.93 7.99
N SER A 839 7.49 26.47 7.09
CA SER A 839 7.18 25.42 6.10
C SER A 839 6.89 24.06 6.74
N ASN A 840 7.60 23.71 7.82
CA ASN A 840 7.41 22.42 8.50
C ASN A 840 6.24 22.41 9.49
N THR A 841 5.92 23.54 10.11
CA THR A 841 4.88 23.61 11.15
C THR A 841 3.56 24.20 10.66
N GLY A 842 3.57 24.95 9.55
CA GLY A 842 2.44 25.76 9.11
C GLY A 842 2.15 26.97 10.03
N ILE A 843 2.98 27.21 11.05
CA ILE A 843 2.82 28.32 12.01
C ILE A 843 3.61 29.51 11.48
N SER A 844 2.94 30.64 11.23
CA SER A 844 3.63 31.88 10.84
C SER A 844 4.34 32.51 12.05
N ILE A 845 5.65 32.69 11.94
CA ILE A 845 6.51 33.31 12.95
C ILE A 845 6.46 34.81 12.72
N ARG A 846 5.61 35.48 13.51
CA ARG A 846 5.43 36.93 13.41
C ARG A 846 6.62 37.67 14.01
N THR A 847 6.93 38.82 13.42
CA THR A 847 7.78 39.81 14.06
C THR A 847 7.05 40.42 15.27
N LEU A 848 7.75 40.71 16.36
CA LEU A 848 7.25 41.37 17.58
C LEU A 848 6.52 42.69 17.25
N ALA A 849 6.96 43.43 16.23
CA ALA A 849 6.26 44.63 15.74
C ALA A 849 4.84 44.34 15.21
N ASN A 850 4.67 43.22 14.50
CA ASN A 850 3.38 42.75 13.98
C ASN A 850 2.49 42.12 15.07
N MET A 851 3.06 41.72 16.21
CA MET A 851 2.28 41.28 17.37
C MET A 851 1.71 42.46 18.16
N ALA A 852 2.45 43.57 18.28
CA ALA A 852 2.01 44.77 18.99
C ALA A 852 0.80 45.48 18.34
N THR A 853 0.62 45.35 17.03
CA THR A 853 -0.53 45.93 16.30
C THR A 853 -1.82 45.13 16.43
N ALA A 854 -1.75 43.83 16.77
CA ALA A 854 -2.93 42.96 16.89
C ALA A 854 -3.75 43.22 18.17
N THR A 855 -3.16 43.82 19.21
CA THR A 855 -3.80 44.09 20.50
C THR A 855 -4.39 45.50 20.65
N LEU A 856 -4.24 46.39 19.66
CA LEU A 856 -4.74 47.78 19.70
C LEU A 856 -5.98 48.03 18.83
N GLY A 857 -6.80 47.00 18.62
CA GLY A 857 -7.95 47.03 17.71
C GLY A 857 -9.32 46.85 18.38
N VAL A 858 -9.59 47.48 19.54
CA VAL A 858 -10.98 47.72 19.99
C VAL A 858 -11.15 49.21 20.24
N LYS A 859 -11.40 49.97 19.16
CA LYS A 859 -12.06 51.27 19.27
C LYS A 859 -13.57 51.07 19.10
N LYS A 860 -14.30 51.34 20.19
CA LYS A 860 -15.75 51.52 20.23
C LYS A 860 -16.17 52.68 19.32
N ASN A 861 -17.29 52.45 18.64
CA ASN A 861 -18.33 53.38 18.16
C ASN A 861 -17.94 54.52 17.20
N GLY A 862 -18.56 54.48 16.02
CA GLY A 862 -18.59 55.51 14.99
C GLY A 862 -19.05 54.90 13.68
#